data_AF-A0A4U0WCS5-F1
#
_entry.id   AF-A0A4U0WCS5-F1
#
_cell.length_a   1.000
_cell.length_b   1.000
_cell.length_c   1.000
_cell.angle_alpha   90.00
_cell.angle_beta   90.00
_cell.angle_gamma   90.00
#
_symmetry.space_group_name_H-M   'P 1'
#
loop_
_entity.id
_entity.type
_entity.pdbx_description
1 polymer ?
#
loop_
_entity_poly.entity_id
_entity_poly.type
_entity_poly.pdbx_seq_one_letter_code
_entity_poly.pdbx_strand_id
1 'polypeptide(L)'
;MTTTVDIDPAGDVMLVCKAGTENEQRLRVCSAALSLGSPVFKAMLSPRYTEGQALASASPVELPLPDDGSEAMTVLCNVLHHRNAGLTPSVELQVEVAVLSDKYDCTEALQPTARCWLSQNMSTSSINHNRHLMTAAYYFRDNEAFGRHGRWLIYNACSATGPAIWDPLQDDDGHILCKVYESFEAEHLRLRTAIFTFCERKEPNEATTPEGEVLLAELGQLSPHQTYFRTHNLLTTCDPLDDDTPRLKWGCTNAYTEDSNGDPIYNWTIIDQIFDTYLERGVKPYAQIGFTPKALATDPEPYTFLFNATNTYNVIFTGWSHVPTSWQKWGELVYQWVKHEVELRGKAEVDSWYWEVWNEPNIGYWNGTEQQYFTLYDYAVANVRRALPTARVGGPEVAGGPGGDWLGLFLDHTINGTNNATGGEGAPLDFISFHAKGSPRYVNATDSEPGHLQMNVSASLQNVRDAFTLISSYPSQKDKPVVIGEDDPDGCAACVSDAYGYRNGLIYPSYTAVAFSRDLDLAMRYNINLEGTLTWAFEFQNTSYYDGFRVLATNQIDKPIMNVFRMFGKLTGERLLANSTGQLTLDAVLADSVRGEPDVGVLAAFNQTENKLAVMVWNYHDDALPKLDAQITLDVSGLGSHWQG
;
A
#
# COMPACT_ATOMS: atom_id res chain seq x y z
N MET A 1 14.82 55.90 -22.65
CA MET A 1 16.06 55.71 -23.44
C MET A 1 16.28 54.23 -23.52
N THR A 2 16.22 53.64 -24.71
CA THR A 2 16.37 52.19 -24.91
C THR A 2 17.81 51.79 -24.60
N THR A 3 18.01 51.13 -23.46
CA THR A 3 19.35 50.72 -22.98
C THR A 3 19.84 49.53 -23.80
N THR A 4 21.00 49.66 -24.43
CA THR A 4 21.66 48.53 -25.09
C THR A 4 22.52 47.79 -24.06
N VAL A 5 22.36 46.47 -24.00
CA VAL A 5 23.20 45.58 -23.18
C VAL A 5 24.18 44.86 -24.09
N ASP A 6 25.47 45.11 -23.89
CA ASP A 6 26.53 44.48 -24.66
C ASP A 6 26.92 43.13 -24.04
N ILE A 7 26.29 42.05 -24.52
CA ILE A 7 26.70 40.67 -24.20
C ILE A 7 27.98 40.33 -24.93
N ASP A 8 28.17 40.84 -26.15
CA ASP A 8 29.45 40.95 -26.81
C ASP A 8 29.62 42.38 -27.37
N PRO A 9 30.53 43.20 -26.84
CA PRO A 9 30.77 44.56 -27.34
C PRO A 9 31.14 44.62 -28.83
N ALA A 10 31.74 43.55 -29.36
CA ALA A 10 32.11 43.39 -30.77
C ALA A 10 31.07 42.60 -31.58
N GLY A 11 29.90 42.33 -31.00
CA GLY A 11 28.84 41.55 -31.63
C GLY A 11 28.32 42.17 -32.93
N ASP A 12 28.01 41.29 -33.88
CA ASP A 12 27.53 41.56 -35.23
C ASP A 12 25.99 41.44 -35.37
N VAL A 13 25.30 41.07 -34.29
CA VAL A 13 23.84 40.99 -34.23
C VAL A 13 23.33 41.81 -33.04
N MET A 14 22.24 42.55 -33.27
CA MET A 14 21.49 43.27 -32.25
C MET A 14 20.11 42.64 -32.13
N LEU A 15 19.90 41.81 -31.10
CA LEU A 15 18.57 41.27 -30.80
C LEU A 15 17.72 42.37 -30.18
N VAL A 16 16.55 42.63 -30.75
CA VAL A 16 15.62 43.63 -30.24
C VAL A 16 14.45 42.90 -29.59
N CYS A 17 14.58 42.58 -28.30
CA CYS A 17 13.56 41.88 -27.53
C CYS A 17 12.39 42.80 -27.21
N LYS A 18 11.16 42.26 -27.23
CA LYS A 18 9.91 43.04 -27.08
C LYS A 18 9.84 44.23 -28.04
N ALA A 19 10.35 44.05 -29.26
CA ALA A 19 10.42 45.07 -30.31
C ALA A 19 9.08 45.79 -30.50
N GLY A 20 9.11 47.13 -30.51
CA GLY A 20 7.91 47.95 -30.71
C GLY A 20 7.00 48.10 -29.49
N THR A 21 7.43 47.65 -28.30
CA THR A 21 6.72 47.83 -27.03
C THR A 21 7.46 48.80 -26.09
N GLU A 22 6.82 49.20 -24.99
CA GLU A 22 7.44 50.04 -23.95
C GLU A 22 8.62 49.36 -23.21
N ASN A 23 8.71 48.03 -23.29
CA ASN A 23 9.74 47.21 -22.65
C ASN A 23 10.85 46.76 -23.64
N GLU A 24 11.00 47.44 -24.78
CA GLU A 24 12.03 47.11 -25.76
C GLU A 24 13.44 47.18 -25.14
N GLN A 25 14.21 46.10 -25.30
CA GLN A 25 15.61 46.04 -24.89
C GLN A 25 16.47 45.48 -26.02
N ARG A 26 17.65 46.07 -26.20
CA ARG A 26 18.57 45.73 -27.29
C ARG A 26 19.76 44.97 -26.72
N LEU A 27 20.03 43.78 -27.24
CA LEU A 27 21.14 42.93 -26.81
C LEU A 27 22.15 42.81 -27.96
N ARG A 28 23.36 43.33 -27.78
CA ARG A 28 24.45 43.14 -28.75
C ARG A 28 25.13 41.79 -28.48
N VAL A 29 25.13 40.92 -29.47
CA VAL A 29 25.56 39.51 -29.39
C VAL A 29 26.34 39.11 -30.64
N CYS A 30 27.08 38.02 -30.55
CA CYS A 30 27.84 37.42 -31.63
C CYS A 30 27.03 36.30 -32.32
N SER A 31 26.81 36.45 -33.63
CA SER A 31 26.10 35.49 -34.49
C SER A 31 26.72 34.09 -34.45
N ALA A 32 28.05 34.01 -34.37
CA ALA A 32 28.78 32.75 -34.33
C ALA A 32 28.54 32.00 -33.01
N ALA A 33 28.49 32.71 -31.88
CA ALA A 33 28.18 32.11 -30.58
C ALA A 33 26.72 31.60 -30.53
N LEU A 34 25.77 32.40 -31.01
CA LEU A 34 24.37 31.96 -31.14
C LEU A 34 24.23 30.74 -32.03
N SER A 35 24.87 30.75 -33.21
CA SER A 35 24.79 29.65 -34.20
C SER A 35 25.48 28.37 -33.73
N LEU A 36 26.47 28.47 -32.83
CA LEU A 36 27.14 27.31 -32.27
C LEU A 36 26.23 26.58 -31.27
N GLY A 37 25.52 27.34 -30.42
CA GLY A 37 24.69 26.77 -29.38
C GLY A 37 23.22 26.57 -29.73
N SER A 38 22.74 27.08 -30.86
CA SER A 38 21.35 26.97 -31.31
C SER A 38 21.26 26.66 -32.81
N PRO A 39 20.72 25.48 -33.19
CA PRO A 39 20.38 25.15 -34.57
C PRO A 39 19.38 26.12 -35.19
N VAL A 40 18.45 26.66 -34.39
CA VAL A 40 17.46 27.64 -34.85
C VAL A 40 18.13 28.95 -35.25
N PHE A 41 18.98 29.52 -34.39
CA PHE A 41 19.74 30.72 -34.75
C PHE A 41 20.71 30.46 -35.90
N LYS A 42 21.34 29.28 -35.96
CA LYS A 42 22.19 28.88 -37.09
C LYS A 42 21.43 28.86 -38.41
N ALA A 43 20.20 28.36 -38.42
CA ALA A 43 19.36 28.37 -39.61
C ALA A 43 18.92 29.80 -39.96
N MET A 44 18.40 30.55 -38.99
CA MET A 44 17.91 31.92 -39.14
C MET A 44 18.99 32.89 -39.66
N LEU A 45 20.21 32.77 -39.15
CA LEU A 45 21.34 33.62 -39.54
C LEU A 45 22.09 33.08 -40.78
N SER A 46 21.61 32.00 -41.40
CA SER A 46 22.19 31.49 -42.64
C SER A 46 21.79 32.34 -43.85
N PRO A 47 22.58 32.35 -44.94
CA PRO A 47 22.26 33.12 -46.15
C PRO A 47 20.94 32.75 -46.85
N ARG A 48 20.27 31.68 -46.40
CA ARG A 48 18.98 31.22 -46.94
C ARG A 48 17.81 32.08 -46.46
N TYR A 49 17.97 32.79 -45.34
CA TYR A 49 16.94 33.62 -44.74
C TYR A 49 17.30 35.11 -44.83
N THR A 50 16.29 35.96 -44.74
CA THR A 50 16.41 37.42 -44.89
C THR A 50 17.39 37.99 -43.87
N GLU A 51 17.34 37.47 -42.64
CA GLU A 51 18.16 37.86 -41.51
C GLU A 51 19.64 37.56 -41.76
N GLY A 52 19.98 36.37 -42.29
CA GLY A 52 21.34 36.02 -42.67
C GLY A 52 21.87 36.76 -43.91
N GLN A 53 21.00 37.11 -44.86
CA GLN A 53 21.38 37.99 -45.98
C GLN A 53 21.68 39.42 -45.52
N ALA A 54 20.91 39.92 -44.54
CA ALA A 54 21.14 41.22 -43.94
C ALA A 54 22.43 41.25 -43.11
N LEU A 55 22.73 40.20 -42.35
CA LEU A 55 24.00 40.04 -41.63
C LEU A 55 25.21 40.09 -42.57
N ALA A 56 25.10 39.51 -43.78
CA ALA A 56 26.17 39.58 -44.78
C ALA A 56 26.40 40.99 -45.35
N SER A 57 25.43 41.91 -45.17
CA SER A 57 25.41 43.23 -45.79
C SER A 57 25.60 44.39 -44.79
N ALA A 58 25.38 44.15 -43.49
CA ALA A 58 25.48 45.15 -42.43
C ALA A 58 25.91 44.52 -41.10
N SER A 59 26.69 45.26 -40.30
CA SER A 59 27.11 44.83 -38.96
C SER A 59 27.15 46.02 -37.99
N PRO A 60 26.43 45.98 -36.84
CA PRO A 60 25.51 44.91 -36.44
C PRO A 60 24.18 44.95 -37.22
N VAL A 61 23.58 43.78 -37.46
CA VAL A 61 22.22 43.66 -38.01
C VAL A 61 21.18 43.64 -36.87
N GLU A 62 20.07 44.36 -37.03
CA GLU A 62 18.96 44.31 -36.06
C GLU A 62 18.03 43.13 -36.36
N LEU A 63 17.76 42.32 -35.33
CA LEU A 63 16.87 41.18 -35.38
C LEU A 63 15.70 41.39 -34.40
N PRO A 64 14.50 41.76 -34.89
CA PRO A 64 13.35 42.00 -34.03
C PRO A 64 12.76 40.71 -33.47
N LEU A 65 12.60 40.64 -32.16
CA LEU A 65 12.02 39.53 -31.41
C LEU A 65 10.87 40.04 -30.53
N PRO A 66 9.69 40.31 -31.11
CA PRO A 66 8.59 40.99 -30.40
C PRO A 66 8.01 40.17 -29.24
N ASP A 67 8.08 38.85 -29.33
CA ASP A 67 7.46 37.96 -28.33
C ASP A 67 8.40 37.62 -27.16
N ASP A 68 9.72 37.78 -27.33
CA ASP A 68 10.69 37.27 -26.37
C ASP A 68 10.96 38.21 -25.21
N GLY A 69 10.95 37.67 -24.00
CA GLY A 69 11.30 38.36 -22.76
C GLY A 69 12.77 38.80 -22.77
N SER A 70 13.01 40.08 -22.50
CA SER A 70 14.34 40.68 -22.59
C SER A 70 15.31 40.18 -21.51
N GLU A 71 14.81 39.94 -20.29
CA GLU A 71 15.62 39.41 -19.18
C GLU A 71 16.01 37.95 -19.42
N ALA A 72 15.07 37.10 -19.82
CA ALA A 72 15.33 35.69 -20.14
C ALA A 72 16.25 35.54 -21.36
N MET A 73 16.07 36.36 -22.41
CA MET A 73 16.99 36.41 -23.54
C MET A 73 18.39 36.89 -23.15
N THR A 74 18.50 37.81 -22.20
CA THR A 74 19.79 38.26 -21.66
C THR A 74 20.53 37.10 -20.99
N VAL A 75 19.85 36.31 -20.16
CA VAL A 75 20.43 35.13 -19.52
C VAL A 75 20.83 34.07 -20.55
N LEU A 76 19.91 33.72 -21.47
CA LEU A 76 20.16 32.74 -22.53
C LEU A 76 21.38 33.14 -23.38
N CYS A 77 21.44 34.39 -23.82
CA CYS A 77 22.57 34.89 -24.60
C CYS A 77 23.88 34.85 -23.80
N ASN A 78 23.89 35.24 -22.52
CA ASN A 78 25.09 35.13 -21.70
C ASN A 78 25.59 33.67 -21.60
N VAL A 79 24.69 32.69 -21.45
CA VAL A 79 25.07 31.28 -21.42
C VAL A 79 25.66 30.83 -22.76
N LEU A 80 25.02 31.17 -23.88
CA LEU A 80 25.51 30.84 -25.22
C LEU A 80 26.87 31.51 -25.55
N HIS A 81 27.19 32.62 -24.89
CA HIS A 81 28.47 33.33 -25.03
C HIS A 81 29.51 32.93 -23.97
N HIS A 82 29.25 31.88 -23.18
CA HIS A 82 30.11 31.44 -22.07
C HIS A 82 30.37 32.54 -21.02
N ARG A 83 29.44 33.48 -20.86
CA ARG A 83 29.45 34.55 -19.85
C ARG A 83 28.50 34.23 -18.69
N ASN A 84 28.58 32.99 -18.20
CA ASN A 84 27.68 32.44 -17.20
C ASN A 84 28.22 32.48 -15.76
N ALA A 85 29.40 33.07 -15.54
CA ALA A 85 29.98 33.21 -14.21
C ALA A 85 29.10 34.10 -13.32
N GLY A 86 28.56 33.54 -12.23
CA GLY A 86 27.75 34.26 -11.25
C GLY A 86 26.30 34.52 -11.68
N LEU A 87 25.81 33.90 -12.76
CA LEU A 87 24.39 33.96 -13.10
C LEU A 87 23.56 33.12 -12.13
N THR A 88 22.71 33.79 -11.34
CA THR A 88 21.77 33.17 -10.40
C THR A 88 20.36 33.70 -10.66
N PRO A 89 19.70 33.30 -11.77
CA PRO A 89 18.35 33.73 -12.08
C PRO A 89 17.36 33.24 -11.00
N SER A 90 16.30 34.02 -10.75
CA SER A 90 15.18 33.56 -9.93
C SER A 90 14.52 32.33 -10.54
N VAL A 91 13.76 31.58 -9.74
CA VAL A 91 13.10 30.37 -10.22
C VAL A 91 12.11 30.66 -11.35
N GLU A 92 11.40 31.79 -11.28
CA GLU A 92 10.49 32.25 -12.34
C GLU A 92 11.26 32.52 -13.63
N LEU A 93 12.39 33.22 -13.54
CA LEU A 93 13.23 33.51 -14.70
C LEU A 93 13.89 32.25 -15.27
N GLN A 94 14.19 31.25 -14.44
CA GLN A 94 14.67 29.94 -14.91
C GLN A 94 13.65 29.25 -15.81
N VAL A 95 12.35 29.33 -15.50
CA VAL A 95 11.29 28.78 -16.36
C VAL A 95 11.26 29.48 -17.71
N GLU A 96 11.27 30.81 -17.73
CA GLU A 96 11.28 31.58 -18.97
C GLU A 96 12.49 31.26 -19.85
N VAL A 97 13.68 31.13 -19.24
CA VAL A 97 14.90 30.73 -19.94
C VAL A 97 14.80 29.29 -20.46
N ALA A 98 14.18 28.38 -19.70
CA ALA A 98 14.00 26.99 -20.12
C ALA A 98 13.10 26.90 -21.36
N VAL A 99 11.98 27.63 -21.36
CA VAL A 99 11.04 27.73 -22.50
C VAL A 99 11.73 28.32 -23.73
N LEU A 100 12.51 29.41 -23.57
CA LEU A 100 13.28 29.97 -24.68
C LEU A 100 14.36 29.00 -25.19
N SER A 101 14.96 28.21 -24.29
CA SER A 101 15.97 27.22 -24.68
C SER A 101 15.38 26.12 -25.57
N ASP A 102 14.15 25.71 -25.30
CA ASP A 102 13.43 24.77 -26.14
C ASP A 102 12.99 25.42 -27.47
N LYS A 103 12.41 26.64 -27.42
CA LYS A 103 12.03 27.43 -28.61
C LYS A 103 13.17 27.59 -29.61
N TYR A 104 14.38 27.85 -29.11
CA TYR A 104 15.58 28.04 -29.92
C TYR A 104 16.44 26.78 -30.07
N ASP A 105 15.96 25.62 -29.61
CA ASP A 105 16.65 24.32 -29.67
C ASP A 105 18.10 24.39 -29.14
N CYS A 106 18.31 25.07 -28.01
CA CYS A 106 19.62 25.26 -27.38
C CYS A 106 19.71 24.70 -25.96
N THR A 107 18.76 23.86 -25.56
CA THR A 107 18.73 23.18 -24.25
C THR A 107 20.04 22.47 -23.91
N GLU A 108 20.66 21.77 -24.89
CA GLU A 108 21.92 21.05 -24.68
C GLU A 108 23.07 21.99 -24.26
N ALA A 109 23.14 23.18 -24.88
CA ALA A 109 24.13 24.19 -24.54
C ALA A 109 23.92 24.77 -23.13
N LEU A 110 22.67 24.83 -22.67
CA LEU A 110 22.33 25.37 -21.35
C LEU A 110 22.43 24.32 -20.23
N GLN A 111 22.40 23.01 -20.54
CA GLN A 111 22.27 21.93 -19.57
C GLN A 111 23.26 21.98 -18.39
N PRO A 112 24.57 22.25 -18.57
CA PRO A 112 25.50 22.32 -17.43
C PRO A 112 25.17 23.46 -16.46
N THR A 113 24.70 24.60 -17.00
CA THR A 113 24.34 25.77 -16.18
C THR A 113 22.99 25.55 -15.51
N ALA A 114 22.02 24.99 -16.24
CA ALA A 114 20.71 24.63 -15.72
C ALA A 114 20.78 23.65 -14.55
N ARG A 115 21.63 22.61 -14.66
CA ARG A 115 21.92 21.67 -13.56
C ARG A 115 22.39 22.36 -12.30
N CYS A 116 23.28 23.35 -12.45
CA CYS A 116 23.77 24.14 -11.32
C CYS A 116 22.62 24.87 -10.62
N TRP A 117 21.77 25.57 -11.39
CA TRP A 117 20.60 26.28 -10.86
C TRP A 117 19.60 25.36 -10.16
N LEU A 118 19.24 24.26 -10.81
CA LEU A 118 18.27 23.28 -10.26
C LEU A 118 18.82 22.56 -9.03
N SER A 119 20.14 22.28 -8.98
CA SER A 119 20.76 21.62 -7.83
C SER A 119 20.88 22.50 -6.58
N GLN A 120 21.03 23.82 -6.75
CA GLN A 120 21.11 24.79 -5.65
C GLN A 120 19.74 25.06 -5.02
N ASN A 121 18.66 24.82 -5.76
CA ASN A 121 17.30 25.01 -5.29
C ASN A 121 16.80 23.73 -4.59
N MET A 122 16.66 23.79 -3.27
CA MET A 122 16.03 22.71 -2.51
C MET A 122 14.49 22.83 -2.58
N SER A 123 13.79 21.70 -2.43
CA SER A 123 12.34 21.71 -2.26
C SER A 123 11.95 22.57 -1.06
N THR A 124 11.06 23.53 -1.25
CA THR A 124 10.51 24.40 -0.18
C THR A 124 9.06 24.04 0.12
N SER A 125 8.45 24.63 1.14
CA SER A 125 7.01 24.45 1.42
C SER A 125 6.07 25.09 0.40
N SER A 126 6.59 25.86 -0.56
CA SER A 126 5.79 26.56 -1.56
C SER A 126 5.48 25.67 -2.76
N ILE A 127 4.18 25.45 -3.03
CA ILE A 127 3.68 24.72 -4.19
C ILE A 127 4.13 25.38 -5.49
N ASN A 128 3.92 26.70 -5.62
CA ASN A 128 4.31 27.44 -6.83
C ASN A 128 5.81 27.38 -7.10
N HIS A 129 6.62 27.43 -6.03
CA HIS A 129 8.07 27.35 -6.16
C HIS A 129 8.51 25.98 -6.72
N ASN A 130 8.02 24.89 -6.15
CA ASN A 130 8.36 23.54 -6.64
C ASN A 130 7.76 23.27 -8.03
N ARG A 131 6.59 23.85 -8.35
CA ARG A 131 6.00 23.80 -9.69
C ARG A 131 6.92 24.41 -10.73
N HIS A 132 7.38 25.64 -10.50
CA HIS A 132 8.31 26.31 -11.42
C HIS A 132 9.63 25.54 -11.57
N LEU A 133 10.20 25.00 -10.48
CA LEU A 133 11.41 24.18 -10.56
C LEU A 133 11.22 22.90 -11.38
N MET A 134 10.08 22.23 -11.23
CA MET A 134 9.76 21.05 -12.03
C MET A 134 9.56 21.40 -13.50
N THR A 135 8.84 22.49 -13.83
CA THR A 135 8.65 22.96 -15.21
C THR A 135 9.99 23.30 -15.85
N ALA A 136 10.87 24.03 -15.15
CA ALA A 136 12.22 24.33 -15.63
C ALA A 136 13.03 23.04 -15.87
N ALA A 137 12.97 22.07 -14.94
CA ALA A 137 13.66 20.79 -15.08
C ALA A 137 13.18 19.97 -16.30
N TYR A 138 11.88 20.03 -16.61
CA TYR A 138 11.30 19.39 -17.80
C TYR A 138 11.92 19.95 -19.09
N TYR A 139 11.81 21.26 -19.30
CA TYR A 139 12.34 21.92 -20.52
C TYR A 139 13.87 21.81 -20.60
N PHE A 140 14.58 21.82 -19.47
CA PHE A 140 16.04 21.59 -19.43
C PHE A 140 16.46 20.12 -19.60
N ARG A 141 15.51 19.18 -19.67
CA ARG A 141 15.75 17.73 -19.75
C ARG A 141 16.62 17.21 -18.59
N ASP A 142 16.35 17.71 -17.38
CA ASP A 142 16.98 17.26 -16.13
C ASP A 142 16.06 16.29 -15.38
N ASN A 143 16.25 15.00 -15.63
CA ASN A 143 15.41 13.94 -15.06
C ASN A 143 15.48 13.88 -13.53
N GLU A 144 16.62 14.21 -12.92
CA GLU A 144 16.80 14.08 -11.47
C GLU A 144 16.04 15.19 -10.74
N ALA A 145 16.22 16.45 -11.18
CA ALA A 145 15.49 17.58 -10.63
C ALA A 145 13.99 17.47 -10.88
N PHE A 146 13.59 17.02 -12.08
CA PHE A 146 12.19 16.77 -12.43
C PHE A 146 11.55 15.77 -11.45
N GLY A 147 12.20 14.61 -11.23
CA GLY A 147 11.70 13.61 -10.30
C GLY A 147 11.67 14.08 -8.84
N ARG A 148 12.65 14.90 -8.42
CA ARG A 148 12.72 15.45 -7.05
C ARG A 148 11.53 16.37 -6.75
N HIS A 149 11.29 17.37 -7.59
CA HIS A 149 10.24 18.36 -7.37
C HIS A 149 8.85 17.80 -7.69
N GLY A 150 8.74 16.91 -8.68
CA GLY A 150 7.49 16.18 -8.98
C GLY A 150 7.01 15.34 -7.81
N ARG A 151 7.90 14.53 -7.18
CA ARG A 151 7.56 13.79 -5.96
C ARG A 151 7.10 14.72 -4.84
N TRP A 152 7.83 15.82 -4.59
CA TRP A 152 7.46 16.75 -3.53
C TRP A 152 6.05 17.32 -3.74
N LEU A 153 5.71 17.75 -4.96
CA LEU A 153 4.40 18.28 -5.31
C LEU A 153 3.30 17.24 -5.12
N ILE A 154 3.53 16.00 -5.55
CA ILE A 154 2.58 14.89 -5.39
C ILE A 154 2.28 14.65 -3.90
N TYR A 155 3.31 14.58 -3.05
CA TYR A 155 3.12 14.28 -1.64
C TYR A 155 2.50 15.43 -0.82
N ASN A 156 2.74 16.69 -1.21
CA ASN A 156 2.41 17.85 -0.36
C ASN A 156 1.33 18.79 -0.93
N ALA A 157 1.12 18.83 -2.25
CA ALA A 157 0.11 19.70 -2.87
C ALA A 157 -1.25 18.98 -3.03
N CYS A 158 -1.24 17.68 -3.33
CA CYS A 158 -2.46 16.88 -3.49
C CYS A 158 -3.19 16.58 -2.16
N SER A 159 -2.51 16.68 -1.02
CA SER A 159 -3.11 16.48 0.30
C SER A 159 -3.78 17.74 0.88
N ALA A 160 -3.39 18.94 0.44
CA ALA A 160 -3.79 20.19 1.09
C ALA A 160 -4.94 20.95 0.39
N THR A 161 -5.09 20.81 -0.93
CA THR A 161 -6.07 21.56 -1.72
C THR A 161 -6.40 20.75 -2.98
N GLY A 162 -7.67 20.43 -3.21
CA GLY A 162 -8.12 19.66 -4.39
C GLY A 162 -7.74 20.29 -5.75
N PRO A 163 -8.28 19.79 -6.88
CA PRO A 163 -7.83 20.10 -8.25
C PRO A 163 -7.94 21.59 -8.69
N ALA A 164 -8.35 22.50 -7.81
CA ALA A 164 -8.52 23.93 -8.08
C ALA A 164 -7.23 24.70 -8.42
N ILE A 165 -6.05 24.08 -8.37
CA ILE A 165 -4.78 24.67 -8.83
C ILE A 165 -4.47 24.29 -10.29
N TRP A 166 -5.18 23.31 -10.86
CA TRP A 166 -4.84 22.67 -12.13
C TRP A 166 -6.00 22.81 -13.11
N ASP A 167 -6.23 24.02 -13.62
CA ASP A 167 -7.15 24.26 -14.74
C ASP A 167 -6.43 23.91 -16.05
N PRO A 168 -6.75 22.78 -16.72
CA PRO A 168 -6.09 22.36 -17.95
C PRO A 168 -6.42 23.28 -19.14
N LEU A 169 -7.31 24.26 -18.95
CA LEU A 169 -7.78 25.18 -19.98
C LEU A 169 -7.10 26.56 -19.93
N GLN A 170 -6.20 26.83 -18.97
CA GLN A 170 -5.58 28.15 -18.80
C GLN A 170 -4.07 28.24 -19.06
N ASP A 171 -3.31 27.14 -19.11
CA ASP A 171 -1.90 27.17 -19.53
C ASP A 171 -1.46 25.89 -20.29
N ASP A 172 -0.51 26.05 -21.21
CA ASP A 172 0.08 24.91 -21.95
C ASP A 172 0.92 23.99 -21.02
N ASP A 173 1.36 24.51 -19.88
CA ASP A 173 2.14 23.79 -18.86
C ASP A 173 1.28 22.78 -18.06
N GLY A 174 0.01 23.09 -17.83
CA GLY A 174 -0.98 22.28 -17.13
C GLY A 174 -1.34 21.00 -17.88
N HIS A 175 -1.20 21.00 -19.21
CA HIS A 175 -1.47 19.83 -20.03
C HIS A 175 -0.33 18.79 -19.96
N ILE A 176 0.92 19.23 -19.84
CA ILE A 176 2.08 18.35 -19.59
C ILE A 176 2.00 17.77 -18.18
N LEU A 177 1.62 18.59 -17.21
CA LEU A 177 1.42 18.22 -15.81
C LEU A 177 0.30 17.19 -15.62
N CYS A 178 -0.85 17.37 -16.28
CA CYS A 178 -1.93 16.38 -16.27
C CYS A 178 -1.48 15.06 -16.89
N LYS A 179 -0.76 15.06 -18.03
CA LYS A 179 -0.30 13.81 -18.65
C LYS A 179 0.76 13.08 -17.83
N VAL A 180 1.66 13.84 -17.18
CA VAL A 180 2.65 13.30 -16.24
C VAL A 180 1.93 12.73 -15.02
N TYR A 181 0.98 13.46 -14.45
CA TYR A 181 0.14 13.00 -13.34
C TYR A 181 -0.66 11.74 -13.70
N GLU A 182 -1.37 11.73 -14.83
CA GLU A 182 -2.12 10.56 -15.32
C GLU A 182 -1.20 9.36 -15.59
N SER A 183 0.01 9.58 -16.11
CA SER A 183 0.97 8.50 -16.38
C SER A 183 1.62 7.96 -15.10
N PHE A 184 1.93 8.83 -14.12
CA PHE A 184 2.46 8.43 -12.82
C PHE A 184 1.38 7.80 -11.94
N GLU A 185 0.17 8.36 -11.87
CA GLU A 185 -0.99 7.75 -11.20
C GLU A 185 -1.35 6.42 -11.86
N ALA A 186 -1.33 6.27 -13.19
CA ALA A 186 -1.52 4.97 -13.82
C ALA A 186 -0.45 3.93 -13.42
N GLU A 187 0.77 4.38 -13.10
CA GLU A 187 1.83 3.52 -12.59
C GLU A 187 1.74 3.28 -11.06
N HIS A 188 1.19 4.24 -10.30
CA HIS A 188 0.97 4.23 -8.84
C HIS A 188 -0.31 3.47 -8.42
N LEU A 189 -1.37 3.57 -9.23
CA LEU A 189 -2.68 2.90 -9.09
C LEU A 189 -2.61 1.42 -9.53
N ARG A 190 -1.41 0.90 -9.81
CA ARG A 190 -1.17 -0.53 -10.04
C ARG A 190 -1.47 -1.42 -8.83
N LEU A 191 -1.86 -0.86 -7.70
CA LEU A 191 -2.48 -1.63 -6.64
C LEU A 191 -3.80 -2.21 -7.16
N ARG A 192 -3.82 -3.53 -7.30
CA ARG A 192 -5.04 -4.27 -7.63
C ARG A 192 -6.01 -4.10 -6.47
N THR A 193 -7.27 -3.84 -6.76
CA THR A 193 -8.36 -3.85 -5.75
C THR A 193 -8.67 -5.25 -5.20
N ALA A 194 -7.88 -6.26 -5.56
CA ALA A 194 -8.03 -7.66 -5.18
C ALA A 194 -7.62 -7.96 -3.72
N ILE A 195 -7.06 -6.99 -2.98
CA ILE A 195 -6.51 -7.22 -1.63
C ILE A 195 -7.57 -7.62 -0.59
N PHE A 196 -8.86 -7.50 -0.91
CA PHE A 196 -9.99 -7.71 0.01
C PHE A 196 -10.54 -9.16 0.03
N THR A 197 -9.82 -10.11 -0.55
CA THR A 197 -10.27 -11.50 -0.74
C THR A 197 -9.72 -12.47 0.31
N PHE A 198 -9.30 -11.98 1.47
CA PHE A 198 -8.72 -12.82 2.51
C PHE A 198 -9.53 -12.72 3.80
N CYS A 199 -9.83 -13.85 4.42
CA CYS A 199 -10.58 -13.94 5.69
C CYS A 199 -9.89 -14.91 6.63
N GLU A 200 -10.07 -14.73 7.94
CA GLU A 200 -9.37 -15.54 8.95
C GLU A 200 -10.25 -16.01 10.12
N ARG A 201 -9.88 -17.16 10.70
CA ARG A 201 -10.37 -17.63 12.00
C ARG A 201 -9.35 -18.35 12.90
N LYS A 202 -9.65 -18.49 14.20
CA LYS A 202 -8.86 -19.32 15.15
C LYS A 202 -9.32 -20.78 15.22
N GLU A 203 -10.57 -21.06 14.89
CA GLU A 203 -11.21 -22.37 15.07
C GLU A 203 -11.41 -23.08 13.71
N PRO A 204 -10.57 -24.07 13.38
CA PRO A 204 -10.58 -24.68 12.05
C PRO A 204 -11.81 -25.55 11.78
N ASN A 205 -12.33 -26.22 12.80
CA ASN A 205 -13.46 -27.14 12.68
C ASN A 205 -14.78 -26.42 12.31
N GLU A 206 -14.89 -25.13 12.60
CA GLU A 206 -16.12 -24.36 12.33
C GLU A 206 -16.44 -24.23 10.84
N ALA A 207 -15.41 -24.32 10.00
CA ALA A 207 -15.57 -24.37 8.54
C ALA A 207 -16.53 -25.47 8.10
N THR A 208 -16.52 -26.61 8.80
CA THR A 208 -17.26 -27.83 8.47
C THR A 208 -18.66 -27.87 9.08
N THR A 209 -19.06 -26.81 9.77
CA THR A 209 -20.41 -26.69 10.34
C THR A 209 -21.39 -26.20 9.27
N PRO A 210 -22.70 -26.51 9.37
CA PRO A 210 -23.67 -26.11 8.35
C PRO A 210 -23.69 -24.60 8.07
N GLU A 211 -23.58 -23.76 9.10
CA GLU A 211 -23.54 -22.31 8.95
C GLU A 211 -22.19 -21.84 8.40
N GLY A 212 -21.09 -22.50 8.77
CA GLY A 212 -19.75 -22.19 8.28
C GLY A 212 -19.63 -22.50 6.79
N GLU A 213 -20.21 -23.61 6.35
CA GLU A 213 -20.30 -23.97 4.94
C GLU A 213 -21.08 -22.92 4.12
N VAL A 214 -22.17 -22.38 4.66
CA VAL A 214 -22.95 -21.31 4.00
C VAL A 214 -22.10 -20.05 3.88
N LEU A 215 -21.47 -19.62 4.98
CA LEU A 215 -20.65 -18.42 4.99
C LEU A 215 -19.42 -18.54 4.07
N LEU A 216 -18.76 -19.69 4.04
CA LEU A 216 -17.65 -19.97 3.10
C LEU A 216 -18.10 -19.88 1.64
N ALA A 217 -19.28 -20.41 1.31
CA ALA A 217 -19.82 -20.31 -0.04
C ALA A 217 -20.08 -18.85 -0.45
N GLU A 218 -20.55 -18.01 0.48
CA GLU A 218 -20.68 -16.58 0.23
C GLU A 218 -19.33 -15.89 0.05
N LEU A 219 -18.36 -16.19 0.91
CA LEU A 219 -17.00 -15.64 0.85
C LEU A 219 -16.29 -15.99 -0.48
N GLY A 220 -16.43 -17.23 -0.94
CA GLY A 220 -15.89 -17.68 -2.23
C GLY A 220 -16.56 -17.06 -3.45
N GLN A 221 -17.72 -16.41 -3.28
CA GLN A 221 -18.47 -15.74 -4.34
C GLN A 221 -18.43 -14.21 -4.26
N LEU A 222 -17.73 -13.64 -3.27
CA LEU A 222 -17.67 -12.18 -3.05
C LEU A 222 -17.06 -11.42 -4.24
N SER A 223 -16.06 -12.03 -4.89
CA SER A 223 -15.22 -11.39 -5.89
C SER A 223 -14.84 -12.39 -6.98
N PRO A 224 -14.58 -11.95 -8.22
CA PRO A 224 -13.95 -12.80 -9.23
C PRO A 224 -12.49 -13.17 -8.89
N HIS A 225 -11.88 -12.50 -7.90
CA HIS A 225 -10.56 -12.85 -7.39
C HIS A 225 -10.65 -14.01 -6.38
N GLN A 226 -9.62 -14.84 -6.36
CA GLN A 226 -9.55 -16.02 -5.50
C GLN A 226 -9.59 -15.63 -4.02
N THR A 227 -10.59 -16.12 -3.29
CA THR A 227 -10.67 -15.97 -1.84
C THR A 227 -9.75 -16.95 -1.13
N TYR A 228 -9.04 -16.49 -0.10
CA TYR A 228 -8.23 -17.33 0.78
C TYR A 228 -8.75 -17.28 2.22
N PHE A 229 -8.64 -18.41 2.91
CA PHE A 229 -9.07 -18.53 4.30
C PHE A 229 -7.92 -18.99 5.19
N ARG A 230 -7.52 -18.11 6.12
CA ARG A 230 -6.49 -18.33 7.12
C ARG A 230 -7.11 -18.97 8.36
N THR A 231 -6.44 -19.98 8.90
CA THR A 231 -7.02 -20.74 10.02
C THR A 231 -5.96 -21.24 10.99
N HIS A 232 -6.12 -20.93 12.28
CA HIS A 232 -5.22 -21.46 13.31
C HIS A 232 -5.50 -22.92 13.66
N ASN A 233 -4.68 -23.47 14.57
CA ASN A 233 -4.90 -24.78 15.20
C ASN A 233 -4.93 -25.98 14.24
N LEU A 234 -4.37 -25.85 13.04
CA LEU A 234 -4.32 -26.93 12.05
C LEU A 234 -3.42 -28.11 12.49
N LEU A 235 -2.55 -27.93 13.49
CA LEU A 235 -1.67 -28.98 14.02
C LEU A 235 -1.87 -29.30 15.51
N THR A 236 -2.92 -28.77 16.15
CA THR A 236 -3.19 -29.08 17.57
C THR A 236 -3.82 -30.46 17.75
N THR A 237 -3.50 -31.10 18.87
CA THR A 237 -4.07 -32.40 19.27
C THR A 237 -5.48 -32.21 19.85
N CYS A 238 -6.43 -33.02 19.40
CA CYS A 238 -7.80 -32.97 19.93
C CYS A 238 -7.88 -33.49 21.38
N ASP A 239 -8.85 -32.97 22.12
CA ASP A 239 -9.14 -33.45 23.48
C ASP A 239 -9.72 -34.88 23.40
N PRO A 240 -9.25 -35.88 24.15
CA PRO A 240 -9.86 -37.21 24.13
C PRO A 240 -11.30 -37.25 24.67
N LEU A 241 -11.70 -36.23 25.45
CA LEU A 241 -13.02 -36.13 26.07
C LEU A 241 -14.00 -35.24 25.30
N ASP A 242 -13.52 -34.52 24.31
CA ASP A 242 -14.31 -33.66 23.44
C ASP A 242 -14.17 -34.17 22.01
N ASP A 243 -15.25 -34.18 21.24
CA ASP A 243 -15.14 -34.49 19.82
C ASP A 243 -14.30 -33.41 19.11
N ASP A 244 -14.15 -33.48 17.80
CA ASP A 244 -13.68 -32.34 16.96
C ASP A 244 -14.62 -31.12 16.97
N THR A 245 -15.54 -31.05 17.95
CA THR A 245 -16.50 -29.97 18.13
C THR A 245 -15.78 -28.65 18.40
N PRO A 246 -16.04 -27.62 17.58
CA PRO A 246 -15.41 -26.33 17.78
C PRO A 246 -15.88 -25.64 19.06
N ARG A 247 -14.95 -24.91 19.69
CA ARG A 247 -15.19 -24.11 20.91
C ARG A 247 -14.56 -22.74 20.73
N LEU A 248 -15.05 -21.72 21.46
CA LEU A 248 -14.45 -20.39 21.38
C LEU A 248 -12.93 -20.46 21.63
N LYS A 249 -12.16 -19.90 20.69
CA LYS A 249 -10.69 -19.89 20.63
C LYS A 249 -10.01 -21.23 20.44
N TRP A 250 -10.75 -22.34 20.27
CA TRP A 250 -10.18 -23.68 20.20
C TRP A 250 -10.72 -24.48 19.01
N GLY A 251 -9.81 -25.14 18.32
CA GLY A 251 -10.10 -26.27 17.46
C GLY A 251 -8.88 -27.16 17.37
N CYS A 252 -8.99 -28.22 16.57
CA CYS A 252 -7.96 -29.24 16.46
C CYS A 252 -8.15 -30.10 15.22
N THR A 253 -7.10 -30.81 14.84
CA THR A 253 -7.11 -31.74 13.70
C THR A 253 -6.55 -33.10 14.03
N ASN A 254 -5.84 -33.21 15.16
CA ASN A 254 -5.13 -34.42 15.58
C ASN A 254 -4.16 -34.95 14.51
N ALA A 255 -3.58 -34.04 13.70
CA ALA A 255 -2.68 -34.35 12.61
C ALA A 255 -1.44 -35.17 13.02
N TYR A 256 -1.03 -35.05 14.28
CA TYR A 256 0.13 -35.72 14.84
C TYR A 256 -0.12 -36.29 16.23
N THR A 257 0.23 -37.56 16.40
CA THR A 257 0.37 -38.23 17.70
C THR A 257 1.61 -39.12 17.66
N GLU A 258 1.95 -39.79 18.77
CA GLU A 258 3.03 -40.76 18.82
C GLU A 258 2.54 -42.07 19.40
N ASP A 259 3.09 -43.19 18.92
CA ASP A 259 2.87 -44.50 19.51
C ASP A 259 3.64 -44.67 20.85
N SER A 260 3.56 -45.86 21.46
CA SER A 260 4.27 -46.13 22.72
C SER A 260 5.80 -46.12 22.61
N ASN A 261 6.35 -46.20 21.40
CA ASN A 261 7.78 -46.14 21.12
C ASN A 261 8.25 -44.71 20.83
N GLY A 262 7.31 -43.74 20.74
CA GLY A 262 7.59 -42.38 20.31
C GLY A 262 7.69 -42.24 18.78
N ASP A 263 7.22 -43.22 18.01
CA ASP A 263 7.16 -43.14 16.56
C ASP A 263 5.95 -42.30 16.13
N PRO A 264 6.10 -41.40 15.14
CA PRO A 264 5.03 -40.50 14.73
C PRO A 264 3.89 -41.24 14.04
N ILE A 265 2.65 -40.88 14.40
CA ILE A 265 1.40 -41.31 13.76
C ILE A 265 0.73 -40.07 13.17
N TYR A 266 0.50 -40.08 11.86
CA TYR A 266 -0.16 -39.00 11.13
C TYR A 266 -1.61 -39.35 10.82
N ASN A 267 -2.52 -38.39 10.98
CA ASN A 267 -3.93 -38.53 10.60
C ASN A 267 -4.45 -37.24 9.96
N TRP A 268 -4.67 -37.27 8.65
CA TRP A 268 -5.09 -36.11 7.88
C TRP A 268 -6.61 -35.93 7.77
N THR A 269 -7.41 -36.83 8.35
CA THR A 269 -8.87 -36.89 8.14
C THR A 269 -9.56 -35.55 8.38
N ILE A 270 -9.26 -34.87 9.50
CA ILE A 270 -9.92 -33.60 9.84
C ILE A 270 -9.39 -32.46 8.96
N ILE A 271 -8.08 -32.43 8.68
CA ILE A 271 -7.52 -31.45 7.75
C ILE A 271 -8.17 -31.59 6.37
N ASP A 272 -8.29 -32.82 5.86
CA ASP A 272 -8.89 -33.10 4.57
C ASP A 272 -10.33 -32.59 4.52
N GLN A 273 -11.15 -32.86 5.54
CA GLN A 273 -12.51 -32.36 5.64
C GLN A 273 -12.57 -30.82 5.60
N ILE A 274 -11.69 -30.15 6.32
CA ILE A 274 -11.65 -28.69 6.37
C ILE A 274 -11.24 -28.10 5.02
N PHE A 275 -10.17 -28.63 4.41
CA PHE A 275 -9.67 -28.12 3.14
C PHE A 275 -10.61 -28.46 1.98
N ASP A 276 -11.24 -29.65 1.96
CA ASP A 276 -12.27 -29.97 0.98
C ASP A 276 -13.46 -29.01 1.10
N THR A 277 -13.86 -28.68 2.33
CA THR A 277 -14.93 -27.71 2.59
C THR A 277 -14.61 -26.33 1.98
N TYR A 278 -13.36 -25.87 2.09
CA TYR A 278 -12.90 -24.62 1.44
C TYR A 278 -12.96 -24.73 -0.09
N LEU A 279 -12.31 -25.75 -0.65
CA LEU A 279 -12.10 -25.87 -2.10
C LEU A 279 -13.43 -26.06 -2.85
N GLU A 280 -14.36 -26.84 -2.30
CA GLU A 280 -15.71 -27.02 -2.85
C GLU A 280 -16.50 -25.70 -2.95
N ARG A 281 -16.12 -24.69 -2.16
CA ARG A 281 -16.78 -23.39 -2.06
C ARG A 281 -15.99 -22.27 -2.72
N GLY A 282 -14.97 -22.60 -3.52
CA GLY A 282 -14.16 -21.62 -4.24
C GLY A 282 -13.21 -20.84 -3.32
N VAL A 283 -12.91 -21.36 -2.13
CA VAL A 283 -11.99 -20.77 -1.17
C VAL A 283 -10.72 -21.61 -1.10
N LYS A 284 -9.55 -20.97 -1.01
CA LYS A 284 -8.25 -21.66 -0.93
C LYS A 284 -7.60 -21.53 0.44
N PRO A 285 -6.84 -22.53 0.89
CA PRO A 285 -6.09 -22.44 2.15
C PRO A 285 -5.06 -21.31 2.15
N TYR A 286 -5.11 -20.49 3.20
CA TYR A 286 -3.95 -19.81 3.76
C TYR A 286 -3.52 -20.64 4.97
N ALA A 287 -2.73 -21.67 4.71
CA ALA A 287 -2.45 -22.74 5.65
C ALA A 287 -1.42 -22.30 6.69
N GLN A 288 -1.90 -22.01 7.90
CA GLN A 288 -1.04 -21.80 9.04
C GLN A 288 -0.47 -23.14 9.54
N ILE A 289 0.86 -23.20 9.63
CA ILE A 289 1.62 -24.29 10.21
C ILE A 289 1.75 -24.04 11.72
N GLY A 290 0.77 -24.53 12.48
CA GLY A 290 0.75 -24.42 13.92
C GLY A 290 -0.58 -24.88 14.54
N PHE A 291 -0.67 -24.99 15.87
CA PHE A 291 0.41 -24.86 16.85
C PHE A 291 1.04 -26.22 17.16
N THR A 292 1.89 -26.32 18.20
CA THR A 292 2.62 -27.55 18.50
C THR A 292 1.66 -28.68 18.94
N PRO A 293 1.69 -29.87 18.30
CA PRO A 293 0.93 -31.03 18.75
C PRO A 293 1.33 -31.44 20.17
N LYS A 294 0.38 -31.99 20.96
CA LYS A 294 0.58 -32.33 22.38
C LYS A 294 1.76 -33.27 22.61
N ALA A 295 1.90 -34.30 21.79
CA ALA A 295 3.00 -35.27 21.91
C ALA A 295 4.38 -34.65 21.60
N LEU A 296 4.39 -33.52 20.88
CA LEU A 296 5.60 -32.82 20.47
C LEU A 296 5.89 -31.59 21.34
N ALA A 297 4.98 -31.12 22.20
CA ALA A 297 5.21 -29.96 23.04
C ALA A 297 6.14 -30.26 24.22
N THR A 298 7.07 -29.35 24.51
CA THR A 298 8.04 -29.49 25.63
C THR A 298 7.39 -29.43 27.01
N ASP A 299 6.30 -28.67 27.15
CA ASP A 299 5.49 -28.60 28.36
C ASP A 299 4.00 -28.63 27.96
N PRO A 300 3.42 -29.84 27.81
CA PRO A 300 2.11 -30.00 27.21
C PRO A 300 0.93 -29.73 28.15
N GLU A 301 1.11 -29.60 29.47
CA GLU A 301 -0.02 -29.60 30.43
C GLU A 301 -0.19 -28.28 31.20
N PRO A 302 -1.42 -27.73 31.28
CA PRO A 302 -2.63 -28.18 30.60
C PRO A 302 -2.49 -28.01 29.07
N TYR A 303 -3.02 -28.94 28.27
CA TYR A 303 -2.98 -28.77 26.81
C TYR A 303 -4.17 -27.97 26.28
N THR A 304 -5.37 -28.39 26.65
CA THR A 304 -6.62 -27.75 26.25
C THR A 304 -7.06 -26.71 27.28
N PHE A 305 -7.95 -25.80 26.87
CA PHE A 305 -8.55 -24.80 27.74
C PHE A 305 -10.03 -24.61 27.40
N LEU A 306 -10.76 -23.96 28.30
CA LEU A 306 -12.12 -23.50 28.06
C LEU A 306 -12.16 -21.97 28.13
N PHE A 307 -12.62 -21.35 27.06
CA PHE A 307 -12.76 -19.90 26.97
C PHE A 307 -14.24 -19.50 26.86
N ASN A 308 -14.62 -18.46 27.60
CA ASN A 308 -15.89 -17.76 27.46
C ASN A 308 -15.66 -16.25 27.58
N ALA A 309 -16.69 -15.46 27.27
CA ALA A 309 -16.62 -14.00 27.20
C ALA A 309 -16.18 -13.30 28.51
N THR A 310 -16.22 -13.98 29.66
CA THR A 310 -15.82 -13.45 30.97
C THR A 310 -14.39 -13.80 31.38
N ASN A 311 -13.74 -14.72 30.66
CA ASN A 311 -12.36 -15.08 30.95
C ASN A 311 -11.39 -13.97 30.54
N THR A 312 -10.25 -13.90 31.23
CA THR A 312 -9.12 -13.10 30.76
C THR A 312 -8.51 -13.75 29.51
N TYR A 313 -8.00 -12.96 28.58
CA TYR A 313 -7.48 -13.48 27.31
C TYR A 313 -6.34 -14.50 27.50
N ASN A 314 -5.50 -14.30 28.52
CA ASN A 314 -4.31 -15.14 28.77
C ASN A 314 -4.61 -16.60 29.09
N VAL A 315 -5.86 -16.99 29.38
CA VAL A 315 -6.20 -18.40 29.67
C VAL A 315 -6.01 -19.31 28.46
N ILE A 316 -5.91 -18.75 27.25
CA ILE A 316 -5.77 -19.54 26.03
C ILE A 316 -4.35 -20.10 25.86
N PHE A 317 -3.34 -19.45 26.42
CA PHE A 317 -1.94 -19.81 26.22
C PHE A 317 -1.56 -21.01 27.11
N THR A 318 -1.70 -22.20 26.53
CA THR A 318 -1.49 -23.48 27.21
C THR A 318 -0.45 -24.32 26.44
N GLY A 319 -0.35 -25.63 26.69
CA GLY A 319 0.75 -26.47 26.20
C GLY A 319 0.99 -26.46 24.68
N TRP A 320 0.01 -26.08 23.86
CA TRP A 320 0.17 -25.94 22.41
C TRP A 320 1.11 -24.80 21.99
N SER A 321 1.33 -23.79 22.82
CA SER A 321 2.18 -22.63 22.50
C SER A 321 3.67 -22.91 22.71
N HIS A 322 4.02 -24.07 23.26
CA HIS A 322 5.38 -24.40 23.64
C HIS A 322 6.22 -24.92 22.46
N VAL A 323 7.53 -24.70 22.58
CA VAL A 323 8.56 -25.18 21.66
C VAL A 323 8.44 -26.70 21.48
N PRO A 324 8.64 -27.25 20.26
CA PRO A 324 8.66 -28.69 20.04
C PRO A 324 9.86 -29.38 20.71
N THR A 325 9.68 -30.62 21.17
CA THR A 325 10.73 -31.45 21.78
C THR A 325 11.77 -31.93 20.76
N SER A 326 11.43 -31.93 19.47
CA SER A 326 12.32 -32.31 18.38
C SER A 326 12.05 -31.49 17.12
N TRP A 327 13.06 -30.75 16.67
CA TRP A 327 13.02 -30.01 15.41
C TRP A 327 12.88 -30.93 14.20
N GLN A 328 13.50 -32.11 14.23
CA GLN A 328 13.41 -33.09 13.15
C GLN A 328 12.00 -33.66 13.03
N LYS A 329 11.34 -34.01 14.16
CA LYS A 329 9.95 -34.46 14.14
C LYS A 329 8.99 -33.34 13.70
N TRP A 330 9.23 -32.10 14.12
CA TRP A 330 8.47 -30.94 13.65
C TRP A 330 8.58 -30.78 12.13
N GLY A 331 9.81 -30.77 11.59
CA GLY A 331 10.03 -30.69 10.15
C GLY A 331 9.43 -31.87 9.38
N GLU A 332 9.58 -33.09 9.89
CA GLU A 332 9.01 -34.29 9.25
C GLU A 332 7.48 -34.26 9.23
N LEU A 333 6.82 -33.79 10.30
CA LEU A 333 5.37 -33.55 10.32
C LEU A 333 4.95 -32.61 9.18
N VAL A 334 5.62 -31.46 9.06
CA VAL A 334 5.32 -30.49 8.00
C VAL A 334 5.53 -31.09 6.60
N TYR A 335 6.61 -31.86 6.39
CA TYR A 335 6.86 -32.53 5.12
C TYR A 335 5.77 -33.55 4.78
N GLN A 336 5.38 -34.40 5.73
CA GLN A 336 4.35 -35.42 5.50
C GLN A 336 3.00 -34.79 5.21
N TRP A 337 2.68 -33.67 5.87
CA TRP A 337 1.47 -32.91 5.58
C TRP A 337 1.46 -32.38 4.14
N VAL A 338 2.46 -31.57 3.76
CA VAL A 338 2.50 -30.97 2.42
C VAL A 338 2.58 -32.04 1.34
N LYS A 339 3.31 -33.12 1.58
CA LYS A 339 3.37 -34.27 0.67
C LYS A 339 2.00 -34.92 0.47
N HIS A 340 1.25 -35.16 1.55
CA HIS A 340 -0.11 -35.69 1.49
C HIS A 340 -1.02 -34.79 0.64
N GLU A 341 -1.00 -33.48 0.88
CA GLU A 341 -1.78 -32.51 0.11
C GLU A 341 -1.43 -32.55 -1.39
N VAL A 342 -0.14 -32.61 -1.72
CA VAL A 342 0.32 -32.68 -3.12
C VAL A 342 -0.09 -34.00 -3.78
N GLU A 343 -0.01 -35.12 -3.07
CA GLU A 343 -0.42 -36.43 -3.57
C GLU A 343 -1.94 -36.53 -3.78
N LEU A 344 -2.73 -35.93 -2.88
CA LEU A 344 -4.17 -35.99 -2.89
C LEU A 344 -4.80 -34.98 -3.87
N ARG A 345 -4.36 -33.73 -3.87
CA ARG A 345 -4.99 -32.61 -4.59
C ARG A 345 -4.19 -32.16 -5.81
N GLY A 346 -2.94 -32.61 -5.93
CA GLY A 346 -2.07 -32.33 -7.06
C GLY A 346 -1.27 -31.03 -6.89
N LYS A 347 -0.06 -31.05 -7.46
CA LYS A 347 0.92 -29.95 -7.37
C LYS A 347 0.36 -28.57 -7.70
N ALA A 348 -0.39 -28.45 -8.80
CA ALA A 348 -0.87 -27.16 -9.29
C ALA A 348 -1.85 -26.49 -8.33
N GLU A 349 -2.66 -27.29 -7.62
CA GLU A 349 -3.59 -26.75 -6.62
C GLU A 349 -2.81 -26.29 -5.39
N VAL A 350 -1.95 -27.14 -4.82
CA VAL A 350 -1.19 -26.82 -3.60
C VAL A 350 -0.17 -25.69 -3.81
N ASP A 351 0.39 -25.53 -5.01
CA ASP A 351 1.25 -24.39 -5.36
C ASP A 351 0.54 -23.03 -5.26
N SER A 352 -0.80 -23.03 -5.35
CA SER A 352 -1.59 -21.80 -5.29
C SER A 352 -1.92 -21.35 -3.86
N TRP A 353 -1.60 -22.17 -2.85
CA TRP A 353 -1.89 -21.88 -1.44
C TRP A 353 -0.79 -21.03 -0.80
N TYR A 354 -1.11 -20.42 0.35
CA TYR A 354 -0.11 -19.79 1.22
C TYR A 354 0.26 -20.77 2.33
N TRP A 355 1.56 -20.92 2.61
CA TRP A 355 2.06 -21.66 3.76
C TRP A 355 2.73 -20.70 4.73
N GLU A 356 2.10 -20.49 5.87
CA GLU A 356 2.50 -19.48 6.86
C GLU A 356 2.91 -20.17 8.15
N VAL A 357 4.04 -19.76 8.74
CA VAL A 357 4.52 -20.40 9.97
C VAL A 357 4.12 -19.60 11.20
N TRP A 358 3.20 -20.18 11.97
CA TRP A 358 2.80 -19.74 13.32
C TRP A 358 2.04 -18.41 13.37
N ASN A 359 1.26 -18.21 14.43
CA ASN A 359 0.56 -16.96 14.72
C ASN A 359 1.26 -16.15 15.81
N GLU A 360 1.48 -14.85 15.61
CA GLU A 360 1.86 -13.87 16.63
C GLU A 360 2.98 -14.35 17.59
N PRO A 361 4.14 -14.79 17.06
CA PRO A 361 5.21 -15.36 17.88
C PRO A 361 5.83 -14.36 18.88
N ASN A 362 5.52 -13.08 18.74
CA ASN A 362 5.99 -12.00 19.62
C ASN A 362 5.18 -11.83 20.92
N ILE A 363 4.08 -12.56 21.09
CA ILE A 363 3.26 -12.53 22.31
C ILE A 363 2.98 -13.96 22.81
N GLY A 364 2.05 -14.14 23.75
CA GLY A 364 1.79 -15.41 24.45
C GLY A 364 1.44 -16.63 23.57
N TYR A 365 1.25 -16.45 22.26
CA TYR A 365 1.12 -17.54 21.29
C TYR A 365 2.40 -18.36 21.14
N TRP A 366 3.57 -17.86 21.54
CA TRP A 366 4.84 -18.59 21.52
C TRP A 366 5.50 -18.54 22.89
N ASN A 367 5.75 -19.71 23.47
CA ASN A 367 6.46 -19.85 24.74
C ASN A 367 7.89 -20.38 24.53
N GLY A 368 8.63 -19.65 23.69
CA GLY A 368 10.04 -19.90 23.40
C GLY A 368 10.79 -18.59 23.16
N THR A 369 12.07 -18.70 22.85
CA THR A 369 12.89 -17.55 22.42
C THR A 369 12.66 -17.21 20.95
N GLU A 370 13.03 -15.99 20.54
CA GLU A 370 13.04 -15.56 19.13
C GLU A 370 13.84 -16.53 18.23
N GLN A 371 15.02 -16.95 18.69
CA GLN A 371 15.90 -17.85 17.92
C GLN A 371 15.33 -19.27 17.83
N GLN A 372 14.57 -19.71 18.85
CA GLN A 372 13.83 -20.96 18.75
C GLN A 372 12.68 -20.84 17.74
N TYR A 373 12.01 -19.68 17.64
CA TYR A 373 11.03 -19.44 16.59
C TYR A 373 11.67 -19.43 15.20
N PHE A 374 12.83 -18.79 15.02
CA PHE A 374 13.56 -18.82 13.74
C PHE A 374 13.97 -20.26 13.37
N THR A 375 14.36 -21.07 14.36
CA THR A 375 14.61 -22.50 14.15
C THR A 375 13.33 -23.25 13.74
N LEU A 376 12.20 -22.98 14.38
CA LEU A 376 10.89 -23.54 14.02
C LEU A 376 10.54 -23.23 12.56
N TYR A 377 10.74 -21.96 12.15
CA TYR A 377 10.55 -21.47 10.79
C TYR A 377 11.45 -22.19 9.79
N ASP A 378 12.76 -22.28 10.07
CA ASP A 378 13.73 -22.95 9.21
C ASP A 378 13.32 -24.40 8.91
N TYR A 379 12.95 -25.15 9.96
CA TYR A 379 12.55 -26.55 9.82
C TYR A 379 11.19 -26.69 9.11
N ALA A 380 10.22 -25.82 9.38
CA ALA A 380 8.94 -25.84 8.67
C ALA A 380 9.15 -25.58 7.17
N VAL A 381 9.78 -24.46 6.82
CA VAL A 381 9.95 -24.02 5.42
C VAL A 381 10.83 -24.98 4.61
N ALA A 382 11.93 -25.47 5.18
CA ALA A 382 12.77 -26.46 4.50
C ALA A 382 11.98 -27.73 4.16
N ASN A 383 11.02 -28.12 5.00
CA ASN A 383 10.22 -29.31 4.82
C ASN A 383 8.99 -29.11 3.92
N VAL A 384 8.35 -27.93 3.95
CA VAL A 384 7.39 -27.52 2.92
C VAL A 384 8.06 -27.63 1.54
N ARG A 385 9.25 -27.01 1.38
CA ARG A 385 9.96 -27.02 0.09
C ARG A 385 10.60 -28.35 -0.28
N ARG A 386 10.82 -29.24 0.68
CA ARG A 386 11.19 -30.64 0.41
C ARG A 386 10.05 -31.41 -0.26
N ALA A 387 8.80 -31.17 0.15
CA ALA A 387 7.62 -31.79 -0.45
C ALA A 387 7.22 -31.07 -1.76
N LEU A 388 7.26 -29.74 -1.76
CA LEU A 388 6.85 -28.90 -2.88
C LEU A 388 7.83 -27.74 -3.08
N PRO A 389 8.86 -27.88 -3.95
CA PRO A 389 9.91 -26.88 -4.10
C PRO A 389 9.44 -25.47 -4.54
N THR A 390 8.26 -25.38 -5.15
CA THR A 390 7.65 -24.14 -5.65
C THR A 390 6.62 -23.53 -4.72
N ALA A 391 6.38 -24.13 -3.54
CA ALA A 391 5.42 -23.65 -2.58
C ALA A 391 5.74 -22.23 -2.10
N ARG A 392 4.69 -21.40 -1.99
CA ARG A 392 4.74 -20.05 -1.44
C ARG A 392 4.77 -20.11 0.09
N VAL A 393 5.86 -19.65 0.71
CA VAL A 393 6.07 -19.65 2.17
C VAL A 393 6.23 -18.24 2.74
N GLY A 394 5.74 -17.99 3.95
CA GLY A 394 5.84 -16.65 4.56
C GLY A 394 5.56 -16.58 6.06
N GLY A 395 5.57 -15.34 6.57
CA GLY A 395 5.45 -15.00 7.99
C GLY A 395 6.01 -13.60 8.28
N PRO A 396 6.20 -13.21 9.56
CA PRO A 396 5.99 -14.02 10.77
C PRO A 396 4.64 -13.83 11.47
N GLU A 397 3.72 -13.04 10.89
CA GLU A 397 2.41 -12.72 11.49
C GLU A 397 2.49 -12.12 12.90
N VAL A 398 3.43 -11.18 13.09
CA VAL A 398 3.61 -10.50 14.38
C VAL A 398 2.44 -9.60 14.73
N ALA A 399 2.08 -9.57 16.01
CA ALA A 399 1.05 -8.68 16.55
C ALA A 399 1.56 -7.24 16.68
N GLY A 400 0.78 -6.26 16.19
CA GLY A 400 1.02 -4.83 16.44
C GLY A 400 2.01 -4.19 15.48
N GLY A 401 1.75 -4.29 14.18
CA GLY A 401 2.59 -3.72 13.12
C GLY A 401 3.93 -4.44 13.06
N PRO A 402 5.07 -3.77 13.33
CA PRO A 402 6.37 -4.44 13.37
C PRO A 402 6.56 -5.33 14.61
N GLY A 403 5.67 -5.23 15.62
CA GLY A 403 5.75 -6.05 16.84
C GLY A 403 6.97 -5.69 17.72
N GLY A 404 7.39 -4.43 17.72
CA GLY A 404 8.69 -4.00 18.24
C GLY A 404 9.79 -4.29 17.22
N ASP A 405 10.89 -4.90 17.66
CA ASP A 405 12.01 -5.28 16.78
C ASP A 405 11.78 -6.63 16.08
N TRP A 406 10.72 -7.36 16.42
CA TRP A 406 10.45 -8.74 15.97
C TRP A 406 10.44 -8.91 14.45
N LEU A 407 9.68 -8.07 13.73
CA LEU A 407 9.63 -8.15 12.27
C LEU A 407 11.02 -7.89 11.66
N GLY A 408 11.79 -6.94 12.21
CA GLY A 408 13.13 -6.62 11.74
C GLY A 408 14.10 -7.78 11.96
N LEU A 409 14.11 -8.35 13.16
CA LEU A 409 14.94 -9.51 13.51
C LEU A 409 14.61 -10.73 12.64
N PHE A 410 13.33 -10.94 12.33
CA PHE A 410 12.90 -12.00 11.43
C PHE A 410 13.39 -11.76 10.00
N LEU A 411 13.23 -10.55 9.46
CA LEU A 411 13.74 -10.21 8.13
C LEU A 411 15.26 -10.38 8.06
N ASP A 412 16.00 -9.92 9.07
CA ASP A 412 17.44 -10.14 9.18
C ASP A 412 17.81 -11.63 9.18
N HIS A 413 17.06 -12.47 9.90
CA HIS A 413 17.25 -13.93 9.88
C HIS A 413 17.03 -14.50 8.48
N THR A 414 15.95 -14.10 7.79
CA THR A 414 15.66 -14.62 6.44
C THR A 414 16.69 -14.20 5.39
N ILE A 415 17.37 -13.06 5.59
CA ILE A 415 18.37 -12.55 4.64
C ILE A 415 19.77 -13.09 4.96
N ASN A 416 20.20 -12.97 6.21
CA ASN A 416 21.60 -13.19 6.63
C ASN A 416 21.75 -14.20 7.79
N GLY A 417 20.64 -14.67 8.37
CA GLY A 417 20.66 -15.62 9.48
C GLY A 417 21.23 -16.97 9.08
N THR A 418 21.67 -17.77 10.06
CA THR A 418 22.02 -19.17 9.79
C THR A 418 20.75 -20.02 9.81
N ASN A 419 20.46 -20.70 8.71
CA ASN A 419 19.35 -21.61 8.60
C ASN A 419 19.65 -22.92 9.34
N ASN A 420 18.96 -23.19 10.44
CA ASN A 420 19.23 -24.33 11.31
C ASN A 420 18.81 -25.68 10.71
N ALA A 421 17.96 -25.68 9.69
CA ALA A 421 17.54 -26.91 9.00
C ALA A 421 18.54 -27.33 7.91
N THR A 422 19.16 -26.37 7.22
CA THR A 422 20.05 -26.62 6.07
C THR A 422 21.53 -26.33 6.35
N GLY A 423 21.84 -25.56 7.38
CA GLY A 423 23.19 -25.04 7.68
C GLY A 423 23.64 -23.89 6.78
N GLY A 424 22.79 -23.44 5.85
CA GLY A 424 23.08 -22.33 4.93
C GLY A 424 22.81 -20.94 5.51
N GLU A 425 23.02 -19.91 4.69
CA GLU A 425 22.68 -18.51 4.99
C GLU A 425 21.29 -18.16 4.47
N GLY A 426 20.53 -17.43 5.27
CA GLY A 426 19.16 -17.01 5.00
C GLY A 426 18.13 -18.13 5.06
N ALA A 427 16.86 -17.75 5.12
CA ALA A 427 15.72 -18.67 5.06
C ALA A 427 14.76 -18.22 3.96
N PRO A 428 14.18 -19.14 3.17
CA PRO A 428 13.24 -18.74 2.14
C PRO A 428 12.04 -17.97 2.70
N LEU A 429 11.68 -16.89 2.02
CA LEU A 429 10.56 -16.03 2.35
C LEU A 429 9.96 -15.54 1.03
N ASP A 430 8.71 -15.90 0.72
CA ASP A 430 8.04 -15.48 -0.52
C ASP A 430 7.08 -14.33 -0.28
N PHE A 431 6.51 -14.19 0.92
CA PHE A 431 5.70 -13.05 1.34
C PHE A 431 6.00 -12.68 2.80
N ILE A 432 5.74 -11.42 3.15
CA ILE A 432 5.89 -10.86 4.50
C ILE A 432 4.52 -10.63 5.09
N SER A 433 4.33 -10.94 6.37
CA SER A 433 3.03 -10.71 7.01
C SER A 433 3.10 -10.25 8.46
N PHE A 434 2.09 -9.48 8.87
CA PHE A 434 1.93 -8.92 10.20
C PHE A 434 0.46 -8.56 10.48
N HIS A 435 0.12 -8.29 11.74
CA HIS A 435 -1.22 -7.89 12.14
C HIS A 435 -1.29 -6.40 12.52
N ALA A 436 -2.40 -5.75 12.17
CA ALA A 436 -2.71 -4.38 12.54
C ALA A 436 -4.06 -4.33 13.27
N LYS A 437 -4.14 -3.60 14.39
CA LYS A 437 -5.38 -3.53 15.18
C LYS A 437 -5.73 -2.09 15.54
N GLY A 438 -7.03 -1.79 15.50
CA GLY A 438 -7.60 -0.63 16.14
C GLY A 438 -7.61 -0.73 17.67
N SER A 439 -8.12 0.31 18.32
CA SER A 439 -8.19 0.39 19.79
C SER A 439 -9.46 1.11 20.25
N PRO A 440 -10.66 0.53 20.03
CA PRO A 440 -11.91 1.13 20.46
C PRO A 440 -11.99 1.13 21.97
N ARG A 441 -12.67 2.13 22.49
CA ARG A 441 -12.94 2.28 23.92
C ARG A 441 -14.38 2.71 24.14
N TYR A 442 -14.85 2.50 25.36
CA TYR A 442 -16.06 3.15 25.82
C TYR A 442 -15.68 4.46 26.51
N VAL A 443 -16.20 5.58 26.02
CA VAL A 443 -16.06 6.90 26.64
C VAL A 443 -17.19 7.06 27.65
N ASN A 444 -16.84 7.35 28.91
CA ASN A 444 -17.83 7.55 29.96
C ASN A 444 -18.64 8.81 29.74
N ALA A 445 -19.90 8.79 30.17
CA ALA A 445 -20.76 9.96 30.13
C ALA A 445 -20.19 11.12 30.96
N THR A 446 -20.40 12.34 30.48
CA THR A 446 -20.16 13.58 31.20
C THR A 446 -21.47 14.37 31.32
N ASP A 447 -21.46 15.50 32.03
CA ASP A 447 -22.64 16.37 32.13
C ASP A 447 -23.11 16.92 30.76
N SER A 448 -22.18 17.01 29.79
CA SER A 448 -22.43 17.56 28.46
C SER A 448 -22.56 16.52 27.35
N GLU A 449 -22.10 15.28 27.56
CA GLU A 449 -22.04 14.25 26.52
C GLU A 449 -22.43 12.87 27.06
N PRO A 450 -23.30 12.12 26.35
CA PRO A 450 -23.63 10.76 26.75
C PRO A 450 -22.42 9.84 26.60
N GLY A 451 -22.40 8.78 27.41
CA GLY A 451 -21.42 7.71 27.25
C GLY A 451 -21.61 7.03 25.90
N HIS A 452 -20.52 6.74 25.22
CA HIS A 452 -20.57 6.21 23.86
C HIS A 452 -19.34 5.36 23.54
N LEU A 453 -19.53 4.48 22.57
CA LEU A 453 -18.43 3.81 21.90
C LEU A 453 -17.63 4.83 21.09
N GLN A 454 -16.33 4.75 21.20
CA GLN A 454 -15.38 5.54 20.43
C GLN A 454 -14.37 4.60 19.76
N MET A 455 -14.39 4.53 18.43
CA MET A 455 -13.44 3.77 17.63
C MET A 455 -12.05 4.44 17.61
N ASN A 456 -11.05 3.79 17.02
CA ASN A 456 -9.73 4.40 16.80
C ASN A 456 -9.06 3.76 15.57
N VAL A 457 -9.31 4.32 14.38
CA VAL A 457 -8.71 3.83 13.13
C VAL A 457 -7.23 4.20 13.02
N SER A 458 -6.83 5.33 13.60
CA SER A 458 -5.42 5.76 13.66
C SER A 458 -4.51 4.66 14.23
N ALA A 459 -4.96 3.95 15.27
CA ALA A 459 -4.17 2.87 15.87
C ALA A 459 -3.81 1.74 14.87
N SER A 460 -4.77 1.30 14.03
CA SER A 460 -4.46 0.27 13.02
C SER A 460 -3.54 0.84 11.94
N LEU A 461 -3.84 2.04 11.45
CA LEU A 461 -3.04 2.69 10.40
C LEU A 461 -1.61 3.01 10.86
N GLN A 462 -1.38 3.28 12.14
CA GLN A 462 -0.05 3.45 12.71
C GLN A 462 0.73 2.13 12.72
N ASN A 463 0.09 1.00 13.06
CA ASN A 463 0.70 -0.32 12.95
C ASN A 463 1.13 -0.61 11.49
N VAL A 464 0.26 -0.33 10.52
CA VAL A 464 0.53 -0.51 9.09
C VAL A 464 1.66 0.41 8.62
N ARG A 465 1.60 1.71 8.95
CA ARG A 465 2.65 2.68 8.64
C ARG A 465 4.02 2.23 9.16
N ASP A 466 4.08 1.77 10.40
CA ASP A 466 5.34 1.42 11.06
C ASP A 466 5.92 0.13 10.47
N ALA A 467 5.08 -0.87 10.18
CA ALA A 467 5.50 -2.08 9.48
C ALA A 467 5.99 -1.76 8.04
N PHE A 468 5.26 -0.94 7.28
CA PHE A 468 5.65 -0.55 5.93
C PHE A 468 6.93 0.31 5.91
N THR A 469 7.11 1.18 6.89
CA THR A 469 8.36 1.93 7.09
C THR A 469 9.54 0.98 7.31
N LEU A 470 9.35 -0.05 8.15
CA LEU A 470 10.38 -1.05 8.40
C LEU A 470 10.66 -1.87 7.13
N ILE A 471 9.64 -2.44 6.48
CA ILE A 471 9.80 -3.28 5.28
C ILE A 471 10.48 -2.51 4.14
N SER A 472 10.07 -1.26 3.91
CA SER A 472 10.69 -0.40 2.87
C SER A 472 12.16 -0.08 3.14
N SER A 473 12.63 -0.23 4.39
CA SER A 473 14.05 -0.10 4.74
C SER A 473 14.92 -1.30 4.34
N TYR A 474 14.31 -2.39 3.83
CA TYR A 474 15.01 -3.56 3.29
C TYR A 474 14.87 -3.65 1.75
N PRO A 475 15.79 -3.06 0.97
CA PRO A 475 15.69 -3.03 -0.49
C PRO A 475 15.60 -4.42 -1.15
N SER A 476 16.20 -5.45 -0.53
CA SER A 476 16.15 -6.84 -1.02
C SER A 476 14.77 -7.49 -0.90
N GLN A 477 13.88 -6.90 -0.11
CA GLN A 477 12.54 -7.40 0.18
C GLN A 477 11.44 -6.59 -0.53
N LYS A 478 11.79 -5.48 -1.20
CA LYS A 478 10.84 -4.48 -1.72
C LYS A 478 9.75 -5.03 -2.64
N ASP A 479 10.06 -6.09 -3.40
CA ASP A 479 9.15 -6.67 -4.39
C ASP A 479 8.30 -7.82 -3.81
N LYS A 480 8.59 -8.25 -2.58
CA LYS A 480 7.83 -9.32 -1.94
C LYS A 480 6.41 -8.86 -1.64
N PRO A 481 5.40 -9.68 -1.93
CA PRO A 481 4.06 -9.47 -1.43
C PRO A 481 4.05 -9.27 0.09
N VAL A 482 3.23 -8.32 0.53
CA VAL A 482 2.95 -8.07 1.93
C VAL A 482 1.48 -8.38 2.20
N VAL A 483 1.21 -9.09 3.27
CA VAL A 483 -0.14 -9.44 3.72
C VAL A 483 -0.34 -8.89 5.13
N ILE A 484 -1.42 -8.14 5.35
CA ILE A 484 -1.85 -7.79 6.70
C ILE A 484 -2.74 -8.95 7.18
N GLY A 485 -2.13 -9.90 7.90
CA GLY A 485 -2.73 -11.18 8.27
C GLY A 485 -3.93 -11.05 9.19
N GLU A 486 -4.02 -9.99 9.98
CA GLU A 486 -5.27 -9.59 10.61
C GLU A 486 -5.34 -8.06 10.78
N ASP A 487 -6.33 -7.41 10.18
CA ASP A 487 -6.59 -5.96 10.22
C ASP A 487 -8.00 -5.66 10.71
N ASP A 488 -8.14 -5.53 12.02
CA ASP A 488 -9.45 -5.42 12.67
C ASP A 488 -9.55 -4.24 13.62
N PRO A 489 -10.76 -3.77 13.93
CA PRO A 489 -10.91 -2.68 14.89
C PRO A 489 -10.43 -3.02 16.31
N ASP A 490 -10.31 -4.29 16.72
CA ASP A 490 -9.79 -4.65 18.06
C ASP A 490 -9.06 -6.00 18.10
N GLY A 491 -8.39 -6.32 19.20
CA GLY A 491 -7.55 -7.52 19.34
C GLY A 491 -8.24 -8.83 19.77
N CYS A 492 -9.55 -8.88 20.04
CA CYS A 492 -10.19 -10.11 20.52
C CYS A 492 -11.60 -10.35 19.94
N ALA A 493 -11.70 -11.13 18.86
CA ALA A 493 -12.97 -11.42 18.20
C ALA A 493 -14.04 -12.12 19.08
N ALA A 494 -13.65 -12.88 20.09
CA ALA A 494 -14.55 -13.63 20.97
C ALA A 494 -14.71 -13.00 22.38
N CYS A 495 -14.19 -11.80 22.59
CA CYS A 495 -14.41 -11.05 23.82
C CYS A 495 -15.63 -10.14 23.66
N VAL A 496 -16.38 -9.88 24.75
CA VAL A 496 -17.51 -8.94 24.75
C VAL A 496 -17.25 -7.84 25.76
N SER A 497 -17.49 -6.59 25.35
CA SER A 497 -17.42 -5.42 26.23
C SER A 497 -18.21 -4.27 25.61
N ASP A 498 -18.52 -3.23 26.39
CA ASP A 498 -19.19 -2.03 25.87
C ASP A 498 -18.35 -1.32 24.78
N ALA A 499 -17.02 -1.45 24.84
CA ALA A 499 -16.10 -0.96 23.80
C ALA A 499 -16.21 -1.75 22.48
N TYR A 500 -16.91 -2.88 22.46
CA TYR A 500 -17.09 -3.72 21.27
C TYR A 500 -18.51 -3.64 20.68
N GLY A 501 -19.33 -2.70 21.15
CA GLY A 501 -20.69 -2.47 20.63
C GLY A 501 -20.76 -2.15 19.13
N TYR A 502 -19.62 -1.84 18.51
CA TYR A 502 -19.48 -1.52 17.09
C TYR A 502 -19.88 -2.68 16.18
N ARG A 503 -19.66 -3.91 16.64
CA ARG A 503 -19.68 -5.14 15.84
C ARG A 503 -21.04 -5.45 15.24
N ASN A 504 -22.13 -4.94 15.81
CA ASN A 504 -23.50 -5.20 15.36
C ASN A 504 -24.09 -4.05 14.53
N GLY A 505 -23.38 -2.93 14.39
CA GLY A 505 -23.89 -1.70 13.77
C GLY A 505 -23.16 -1.31 12.49
N LEU A 506 -23.59 -0.17 11.92
CA LEU A 506 -23.03 0.38 10.69
C LEU A 506 -21.62 0.96 10.84
N ILE A 507 -21.16 1.22 12.07
CA ILE A 507 -19.81 1.79 12.27
C ILE A 507 -18.70 0.79 11.90
N TYR A 508 -18.97 -0.53 11.99
CA TYR A 508 -17.99 -1.55 11.62
C TYR A 508 -17.68 -1.55 10.10
N PRO A 509 -18.68 -1.61 9.20
CA PRO A 509 -18.40 -1.51 7.77
C PRO A 509 -17.78 -0.17 7.37
N SER A 510 -18.21 0.97 7.92
CA SER A 510 -17.58 2.26 7.57
C SER A 510 -16.17 2.41 8.14
N TYR A 511 -15.86 1.88 9.33
CA TYR A 511 -14.48 1.78 9.82
C TYR A 511 -13.61 0.99 8.83
N THR A 512 -14.12 -0.16 8.39
CA THR A 512 -13.36 -1.05 7.50
C THR A 512 -13.14 -0.39 6.14
N ALA A 513 -14.13 0.32 5.60
CA ALA A 513 -13.97 1.12 4.38
C ALA A 513 -12.83 2.16 4.51
N VAL A 514 -12.78 2.86 5.65
CA VAL A 514 -11.76 3.87 5.98
C VAL A 514 -10.37 3.27 6.13
N ALA A 515 -10.25 2.17 6.89
CA ALA A 515 -8.97 1.50 7.17
C ALA A 515 -8.37 0.95 5.88
N PHE A 516 -9.09 0.06 5.20
CA PHE A 516 -8.62 -0.66 4.02
C PHE A 516 -8.29 0.26 2.83
N SER A 517 -9.06 1.34 2.65
CA SER A 517 -8.74 2.33 1.61
C SER A 517 -7.43 3.06 1.92
N ARG A 518 -7.14 3.30 3.21
CA ARG A 518 -5.91 3.98 3.66
C ARG A 518 -4.72 3.04 3.75
N ASP A 519 -4.91 1.74 3.89
CA ASP A 519 -3.81 0.77 3.76
C ASP A 519 -3.29 0.74 2.33
N LEU A 520 -4.17 0.86 1.33
CA LEU A 520 -3.77 1.07 -0.05
C LEU A 520 -2.98 2.38 -0.20
N ASP A 521 -3.44 3.47 0.42
CA ASP A 521 -2.73 4.76 0.37
C ASP A 521 -1.34 4.70 1.03
N LEU A 522 -1.22 3.99 2.15
CA LEU A 522 0.05 3.72 2.81
C LEU A 522 0.94 2.83 1.93
N ALA A 523 0.38 1.79 1.31
CA ALA A 523 1.13 0.92 0.41
C ALA A 523 1.71 1.70 -0.76
N MET A 524 0.95 2.63 -1.37
CA MET A 524 1.47 3.54 -2.38
C MET A 524 2.57 4.44 -1.82
N ARG A 525 2.35 5.08 -0.67
CA ARG A 525 3.30 6.01 -0.04
C ARG A 525 4.66 5.36 0.25
N TYR A 526 4.66 4.10 0.68
CA TYR A 526 5.86 3.37 1.07
C TYR A 526 6.37 2.41 -0.03
N ASN A 527 5.72 2.41 -1.21
CA ASN A 527 6.03 1.52 -2.33
C ASN A 527 6.05 0.03 -1.91
N ILE A 528 4.98 -0.38 -1.23
CA ILE A 528 4.77 -1.75 -0.75
C ILE A 528 3.85 -2.50 -1.70
N ASN A 529 4.23 -3.74 -2.04
CA ASN A 529 3.39 -4.68 -2.78
C ASN A 529 2.35 -5.33 -1.85
N LEU A 530 1.35 -4.57 -1.42
CA LEU A 530 0.26 -5.09 -0.59
C LEU A 530 -0.63 -6.04 -1.41
N GLU A 531 -0.64 -7.33 -1.05
CA GLU A 531 -1.37 -8.39 -1.75
C GLU A 531 -2.69 -8.75 -1.05
N GLY A 532 -2.77 -8.58 0.28
CA GLY A 532 -3.96 -8.94 1.05
C GLY A 532 -4.09 -8.19 2.36
N THR A 533 -5.33 -7.91 2.76
CA THR A 533 -5.70 -7.51 4.12
C THR A 533 -6.84 -8.43 4.60
N LEU A 534 -6.64 -9.03 5.77
CA LEU A 534 -7.51 -10.06 6.32
C LEU A 534 -8.31 -9.49 7.48
N THR A 535 -9.57 -9.91 7.61
CA THR A 535 -10.29 -9.74 8.89
C THR A 535 -10.25 -11.05 9.66
N TRP A 536 -9.94 -10.98 10.95
CA TRP A 536 -10.21 -12.08 11.86
C TRP A 536 -11.68 -11.98 12.31
N ALA A 537 -12.55 -12.50 11.45
CA ALA A 537 -14.00 -12.59 11.64
C ALA A 537 -14.56 -13.69 10.74
N PHE A 538 -15.43 -14.54 11.29
CA PHE A 538 -16.16 -15.56 10.52
C PHE A 538 -17.56 -15.75 11.10
N GLU A 539 -17.75 -16.71 12.01
CA GLU A 539 -18.98 -16.89 12.79
C GLU A 539 -18.67 -17.57 14.13
N PHE A 540 -19.67 -17.91 14.94
CA PHE A 540 -19.53 -18.80 16.09
C PHE A 540 -20.82 -19.60 16.24
N GLN A 541 -20.70 -20.91 16.43
CA GLN A 541 -21.86 -21.79 16.56
C GLN A 541 -22.54 -21.68 17.92
N ASN A 542 -23.84 -21.98 17.93
CA ASN A 542 -24.66 -22.03 19.15
C ASN A 542 -24.63 -20.75 19.99
N THR A 543 -24.45 -19.59 19.35
CA THR A 543 -24.48 -18.30 20.02
C THR A 543 -25.80 -17.55 19.80
N SER A 544 -26.11 -16.64 20.73
CA SER A 544 -27.26 -15.75 20.59
C SER A 544 -27.09 -14.83 19.38
N TYR A 545 -28.20 -14.49 18.72
CA TYR A 545 -28.20 -13.42 17.71
C TYR A 545 -27.58 -12.14 18.28
N TYR A 546 -26.63 -11.56 17.54
CA TYR A 546 -25.96 -10.31 17.91
C TYR A 546 -25.29 -10.33 19.30
N ASP A 547 -24.71 -11.47 19.67
CA ASP A 547 -23.96 -11.74 20.91
C ASP A 547 -22.81 -10.76 21.26
N GLY A 548 -22.39 -9.93 20.30
CA GLY A 548 -21.29 -8.97 20.48
C GLY A 548 -19.93 -9.52 20.09
N PHE A 549 -19.83 -10.75 19.56
CA PHE A 549 -18.61 -11.26 18.95
C PHE A 549 -18.33 -10.58 17.60
N ARG A 550 -17.04 -10.51 17.23
CA ARG A 550 -16.62 -10.06 15.91
C ARG A 550 -16.74 -11.23 14.95
N VAL A 551 -17.84 -11.21 14.22
CA VAL A 551 -18.23 -12.24 13.24
C VAL A 551 -18.83 -11.55 12.03
N LEU A 552 -18.83 -12.23 10.89
CA LEU A 552 -19.43 -11.80 9.64
C LEU A 552 -20.92 -12.14 9.58
N ALA A 553 -21.30 -13.27 10.17
CA ALA A 553 -22.69 -13.72 10.29
C ALA A 553 -22.97 -14.29 11.69
N THR A 554 -24.24 -14.31 12.07
CA THR A 554 -24.75 -15.01 13.27
C THR A 554 -25.99 -15.79 12.89
N ASN A 555 -26.01 -17.10 13.14
CA ASN A 555 -27.16 -17.97 12.81
C ASN A 555 -27.64 -17.78 11.35
N GLN A 556 -26.69 -17.75 10.41
CA GLN A 556 -26.92 -17.50 8.96
C GLN A 556 -27.53 -16.12 8.62
N ILE A 557 -27.51 -15.19 9.57
CA ILE A 557 -27.85 -13.79 9.31
C ILE A 557 -26.57 -12.99 9.19
N ASP A 558 -26.33 -12.44 8.01
CA ASP A 558 -25.23 -11.52 7.78
C ASP A 558 -25.30 -10.31 8.69
N LYS A 559 -24.16 -9.97 9.26
CA LYS A 559 -23.97 -8.70 9.94
C LYS A 559 -23.63 -7.61 8.93
N PRO A 560 -23.85 -6.32 9.27
CA PRO A 560 -23.64 -5.22 8.34
C PRO A 560 -22.25 -5.18 7.69
N ILE A 561 -21.23 -5.71 8.38
CA ILE A 561 -19.87 -5.84 7.86
C ILE A 561 -19.80 -6.64 6.55
N MET A 562 -20.62 -7.67 6.34
CA MET A 562 -20.60 -8.45 5.11
C MET A 562 -20.89 -7.59 3.87
N ASN A 563 -21.67 -6.51 4.03
CA ASN A 563 -21.98 -5.61 2.93
C ASN A 563 -20.77 -4.80 2.46
N VAL A 564 -19.83 -4.41 3.33
CA VAL A 564 -18.63 -3.71 2.87
C VAL A 564 -17.70 -4.67 2.11
N PHE A 565 -17.58 -5.93 2.53
CA PHE A 565 -16.84 -6.94 1.77
C PHE A 565 -17.47 -7.20 0.39
N ARG A 566 -18.81 -7.24 0.29
CA ARG A 566 -19.52 -7.29 -1.00
C ARG A 566 -19.29 -6.05 -1.85
N MET A 567 -19.15 -4.87 -1.25
CA MET A 567 -18.80 -3.64 -1.97
C MET A 567 -17.37 -3.70 -2.49
N PHE A 568 -16.42 -4.12 -1.65
CA PHE A 568 -15.03 -4.35 -2.04
C PHE A 568 -14.90 -5.36 -3.18
N GLY A 569 -15.63 -6.48 -3.12
CA GLY A 569 -15.66 -7.48 -4.20
C GLY A 569 -16.23 -6.97 -5.54
N LYS A 570 -16.93 -5.82 -5.54
CA LYS A 570 -17.37 -5.15 -6.78
C LYS A 570 -16.32 -4.21 -7.36
N LEU A 571 -15.36 -3.74 -6.56
CA LEU A 571 -14.23 -2.93 -7.01
C LEU A 571 -13.22 -3.86 -7.69
N THR A 572 -13.31 -3.98 -9.01
CA THR A 572 -12.45 -4.85 -9.82
C THR A 572 -11.71 -4.03 -10.87
N GLY A 573 -10.56 -4.52 -11.30
CA GLY A 573 -9.73 -3.84 -12.30
C GLY A 573 -8.74 -2.84 -11.68
N GLU A 574 -8.56 -1.72 -12.34
CA GLU A 574 -7.59 -0.69 -11.94
C GLU A 574 -8.27 0.28 -10.99
N ARG A 575 -7.60 0.61 -9.88
CA ARG A 575 -8.04 1.70 -9.00
C ARG A 575 -8.03 2.99 -9.81
N LEU A 576 -9.09 3.79 -9.68
CA LEU A 576 -9.17 5.11 -10.30
C LEU A 576 -8.86 6.19 -9.26
N LEU A 577 -8.39 7.33 -9.76
CA LEU A 577 -8.40 8.56 -8.97
C LEU A 577 -9.84 8.92 -8.62
N ALA A 578 -10.13 9.03 -7.33
CA ALA A 578 -11.39 9.50 -6.82
C ALA A 578 -11.12 10.41 -5.62
N ASN A 579 -11.65 11.62 -5.66
CA ASN A 579 -11.45 12.63 -4.63
C ASN A 579 -12.80 13.03 -4.02
N SER A 580 -12.82 13.22 -2.71
CA SER A 580 -13.96 13.79 -1.99
C SER A 580 -13.51 15.00 -1.17
N THR A 581 -14.28 16.08 -1.24
CA THR A 581 -14.03 17.29 -0.44
C THR A 581 -14.28 17.10 1.05
N GLY A 582 -14.98 16.02 1.44
CA GLY A 582 -15.21 15.65 2.83
C GLY A 582 -14.27 14.56 3.35
N GLN A 583 -13.34 14.07 2.54
CA GLN A 583 -12.38 13.05 2.96
C GLN A 583 -11.23 13.71 3.72
N LEU A 584 -10.98 13.22 4.93
CA LEU A 584 -9.82 13.64 5.71
C LEU A 584 -8.54 13.08 5.08
N THR A 585 -7.47 13.87 5.14
CA THR A 585 -6.17 13.44 4.63
C THR A 585 -5.64 12.23 5.40
N LEU A 586 -4.83 11.39 4.75
CA LEU A 586 -4.17 10.26 5.41
C LEU A 586 -3.38 10.70 6.65
N ASP A 587 -2.68 11.84 6.58
CA ASP A 587 -1.87 12.34 7.70
C ASP A 587 -2.73 12.83 8.87
N ALA A 588 -3.87 13.47 8.61
CA ALA A 588 -4.79 13.88 9.67
C ALA A 588 -5.38 12.66 10.40
N VAL A 589 -5.80 11.63 9.65
CA VAL A 589 -6.33 10.40 10.26
C VAL A 589 -5.25 9.62 10.99
N LEU A 590 -4.01 9.58 10.49
CA LEU A 590 -2.88 8.97 11.20
C LEU A 590 -2.55 9.70 12.51
N ALA A 591 -2.62 11.04 12.53
CA ALA A 591 -2.30 11.83 13.71
C ALA A 591 -3.40 11.76 14.78
N ASP A 592 -4.64 12.01 14.37
CA ASP A 592 -5.73 12.32 15.30
C ASP A 592 -6.87 11.31 15.26
N SER A 593 -6.87 10.36 14.31
CA SER A 593 -8.04 9.54 13.98
C SER A 593 -9.21 10.42 13.48
N VAL A 594 -10.43 9.92 13.40
CA VAL A 594 -11.60 10.65 12.89
C VAL A 594 -12.42 11.20 14.06
N ARG A 595 -11.88 12.25 14.70
CA ARG A 595 -12.41 12.87 15.94
C ARG A 595 -13.14 14.20 15.71
N GLY A 596 -12.83 14.88 14.61
CA GLY A 596 -13.38 16.19 14.28
C GLY A 596 -14.62 16.07 13.41
N GLU A 597 -14.50 16.54 12.17
CA GLU A 597 -15.55 16.33 11.17
C GLU A 597 -15.56 14.86 10.69
N PRO A 598 -16.73 14.31 10.31
CA PRO A 598 -16.80 12.99 9.70
C PRO A 598 -15.93 12.87 8.44
N ASP A 599 -15.27 11.73 8.29
CA ASP A 599 -14.55 11.34 7.08
C ASP A 599 -15.56 10.86 6.04
N VAL A 600 -15.79 11.68 5.01
CA VAL A 600 -16.66 11.35 3.88
C VAL A 600 -15.78 11.04 2.67
N GLY A 601 -15.41 9.78 2.49
CA GLY A 601 -14.44 9.39 1.46
C GLY A 601 -15.02 8.59 0.30
N VAL A 602 -14.16 8.37 -0.70
CA VAL A 602 -14.49 7.67 -1.93
C VAL A 602 -13.35 6.76 -2.40
N LEU A 603 -13.70 5.60 -2.93
CA LEU A 603 -12.80 4.68 -3.63
C LEU A 603 -13.48 4.22 -4.91
N ALA A 604 -12.78 4.29 -6.03
CA ALA A 604 -13.32 3.88 -7.33
C ALA A 604 -12.37 2.93 -8.06
N ALA A 605 -12.96 2.08 -8.90
CA ALA A 605 -12.22 1.14 -9.73
C ALA A 605 -12.92 0.95 -11.08
N PHE A 606 -12.12 0.74 -12.12
CA PHE A 606 -12.62 0.46 -13.47
C PHE A 606 -12.08 -0.87 -13.99
N ASN A 607 -13.00 -1.75 -14.33
CA ASN A 607 -12.70 -2.99 -15.00
C ASN A 607 -12.89 -2.80 -16.50
N GLN A 608 -11.78 -2.68 -17.23
CA GLN A 608 -11.78 -2.47 -18.68
C GLN A 608 -12.43 -3.65 -19.42
N THR A 609 -12.20 -4.89 -18.97
CA THR A 609 -12.72 -6.11 -19.61
C THR A 609 -14.23 -6.23 -19.46
N GLU A 610 -14.76 -5.90 -18.29
CA GLU A 610 -16.21 -5.89 -18.02
C GLU A 610 -16.89 -4.59 -18.47
N ASN A 611 -16.11 -3.56 -18.83
CA ASN A 611 -16.57 -2.19 -19.01
C ASN A 611 -17.46 -1.76 -17.82
N LYS A 612 -16.90 -1.85 -16.61
CA LYS A 612 -17.64 -1.63 -15.35
C LYS A 612 -16.90 -0.65 -14.47
N LEU A 613 -17.56 0.47 -14.15
CA LEU A 613 -17.15 1.41 -13.11
C LEU A 613 -17.83 1.04 -11.79
N ALA A 614 -17.06 0.91 -10.72
CA ALA A 614 -17.56 0.80 -9.36
C ALA A 614 -17.04 1.97 -8.52
N VAL A 615 -17.94 2.65 -7.81
CA VAL A 615 -17.63 3.76 -6.90
C VAL A 615 -18.22 3.42 -5.54
N MET A 616 -17.36 3.32 -4.54
CA MET A 616 -17.72 3.11 -3.14
C MET A 616 -17.54 4.43 -2.39
N VAL A 617 -18.57 4.86 -1.66
CA VAL A 617 -18.53 6.05 -0.80
C VAL A 617 -18.81 5.64 0.64
N TRP A 618 -18.20 6.33 1.59
CA TRP A 618 -18.46 6.13 3.01
C TRP A 618 -18.65 7.45 3.74
N ASN A 619 -19.27 7.38 4.91
CA ASN A 619 -19.35 8.46 5.89
C ASN A 619 -19.03 7.84 7.25
N TYR A 620 -17.95 8.29 7.87
CA TYR A 620 -17.39 7.66 9.06
C TYR A 620 -17.00 8.70 10.11
N HIS A 621 -17.22 8.38 11.37
CA HIS A 621 -16.70 9.12 12.50
C HIS A 621 -16.40 8.11 13.62
N ASP A 622 -15.34 8.33 14.41
CA ASP A 622 -14.98 7.35 15.43
C ASP A 622 -16.00 7.27 16.57
N ASP A 623 -16.56 8.41 16.99
CA ASP A 623 -17.62 8.45 17.99
C ASP A 623 -18.92 7.93 17.43
N ALA A 624 -19.45 6.88 18.06
CA ALA A 624 -20.78 6.31 17.79
C ALA A 624 -21.89 7.21 18.36
N LEU A 625 -21.90 8.48 17.96
CA LEU A 625 -22.88 9.50 18.31
C LEU A 625 -23.60 9.97 17.05
N PRO A 626 -24.86 10.46 17.16
CA PRO A 626 -25.53 11.10 16.04
C PRO A 626 -24.69 12.25 15.48
N LYS A 627 -24.49 12.26 14.17
CA LYS A 627 -23.84 13.33 13.39
C LYS A 627 -24.80 13.81 12.32
N LEU A 628 -24.52 14.97 11.73
CA LEU A 628 -25.31 15.46 10.59
C LEU A 628 -25.11 14.56 9.37
N ASP A 629 -26.17 14.38 8.60
CA ASP A 629 -26.10 13.66 7.33
C ASP A 629 -25.18 14.39 6.35
N ALA A 630 -24.22 13.67 5.76
CA ALA A 630 -23.38 14.19 4.70
C ALA A 630 -24.21 14.41 3.42
N GLN A 631 -24.18 15.63 2.87
CA GLN A 631 -24.78 15.95 1.58
C GLN A 631 -23.77 15.64 0.47
N ILE A 632 -24.01 14.58 -0.29
CA ILE A 632 -23.07 14.08 -1.30
C ILE A 632 -23.59 14.38 -2.70
N THR A 633 -22.74 15.02 -3.52
CA THR A 633 -22.93 15.11 -4.98
C THR A 633 -21.78 14.35 -5.63
N LEU A 634 -22.12 13.33 -6.42
CA LEU A 634 -21.13 12.53 -7.16
C LEU A 634 -21.08 13.00 -8.61
N ASP A 635 -19.90 13.46 -9.04
CA ASP A 635 -19.61 13.79 -10.43
C ASP A 635 -18.69 12.72 -11.01
N VAL A 636 -19.05 12.20 -12.18
CA VAL A 636 -18.29 11.18 -12.90
C VAL A 636 -18.05 11.68 -14.31
N SER A 637 -16.79 11.93 -14.63
CA SER A 637 -16.36 12.44 -15.94
C SER A 637 -15.44 11.44 -16.65
N GLY A 638 -15.12 11.70 -17.93
CA GLY A 638 -14.21 10.84 -18.69
C GLY A 638 -14.80 9.49 -19.15
N LEU A 639 -16.09 9.25 -18.91
CA LEU A 639 -16.78 8.10 -19.49
C LEU A 639 -16.88 8.29 -21.01
N GLY A 640 -16.28 7.37 -21.78
CA GLY A 640 -16.34 7.41 -23.25
C GLY A 640 -17.77 7.43 -23.78
N SER A 641 -17.95 7.86 -25.03
CA SER A 641 -19.27 8.07 -25.70
C SER A 641 -20.22 6.87 -25.76
N HIS A 642 -19.81 5.71 -25.27
CA HIS A 642 -20.63 4.50 -25.13
C HIS A 642 -21.42 4.43 -23.82
N TRP A 643 -21.16 5.31 -22.86
CA TRP A 643 -21.90 5.43 -21.61
C TRP A 643 -23.01 6.48 -21.78
N GLN A 644 -24.10 6.10 -22.46
CA GLN A 644 -25.36 6.83 -22.38
C GLN A 644 -26.25 6.12 -21.34
N GLY A 645 -26.25 6.67 -20.13
CA GLY A 645 -27.21 6.35 -19.06
C GLY A 645 -27.98 7.59 -18.69
#